data_AF-A0A094HT98-F1
#
_entry.id   AF-A0A094HT98-F1
#
_cell.length_a   1.000
_cell.length_b   1.000
_cell.length_c   1.000
_cell.angle_alpha   90.00
_cell.angle_beta   90.00
_cell.angle_gamma   90.00
#
_symmetry.space_group_name_H-M   'P 1'
#
loop_
_entity.id
_entity.type
_entity.pdbx_description
1 polymer ?
#
loop_
_entity_poly.entity_id
_entity_poly.type
_entity_poly.pdbx_seq_one_letter_code
_entity_poly.pdbx_strand_id
1 'polypeptide(L)'
;MAQGRILVIAGSDSSGGAGLEADQKVIAAHGCYAMTATAALTAQNTTGVFGIQVTPSDFVRKQIDACLDDIPVDVVKIGMLASSETVLVVADALRRHKVKKTVIDPLLPLATILTPNVPEAMLLLSDAGIHAEAPTSVDDLVNIAKTVQSLGPEFVLLKGGHLPLQSNGVMASVESEKEIVVDVLYGAGAYIRIDGVYQTSKNTHGTGCSLASAIASNIANGFDMNRAVKAACRYVEVGIRTAKDIGAGNGPINHFHSVYTLPFAPGRFIEYLLDRPDVKVAWQKHTEHSFLERLADGTLPVESFKSYLIQDYLYLVQYARATALAGYKARTLDEIATSAKVVTHIIHEMNLHIEYCEAFGVSKEQIVATEEDEGEYLLFGNILYVLDVGHSEDWFALQIAMAPCLIGYGVIARRLYDDPLTKREGNIYWKWIENYVADDFVEAVNVGSDAIEKHALLQSPSRLEELVKIFIHATNLHLYYFGTRFTRISSPTSLKMSYGGGSYGGGRGGGGGGGGYSGYDKYASRDNYSSGYSYGGGGGYGGGGGGGGGGYGGGGGSVNGYSGGGGYSGGGGGGYGGGGGRGGGFGGGGGDRMSNLGDGLQKQSWDIDTMPKFEKSFYKEDPQVTNRSDADVAKFRALHSMAITGTNVPKPVETFDEAGFPAYVMSEVKAQGFPAPTAIQSQGWPMALSGRDVVGIAETGSGKTLTYCLPAIVHINAQPLLAPGDGPIVLVLAPTRELAVQIQQEITKFGKSSRIRNTCVYGGVPKGGQIRDLAKGVEVCIATPGRLIDMLESGKTNLRRVTYLVLDEADRMLDMGFEPQIRKILGQIRPDRQTCMWSATWPKEVRALASDYLNDFIQVNIGSLELSANHRITQIVEVVSEFEKRDKMTKHLEKIMENKENKILIFTGTKRVADDITRFLRQDGWPALSIHGDKQQNERDWVLNEFKTGKSPIMVATDVASRGI
;
A
#
# COMPACT_ATOMS: atom_id res chain seq x y z
N MET A 1 -27.45 4.61 -13.87
CA MET A 1 -28.20 5.62 -13.07
C MET A 1 -28.78 6.63 -14.03
N ALA A 2 -29.95 7.22 -13.75
CA ALA A 2 -30.44 8.34 -14.54
C ALA A 2 -29.53 9.56 -14.32
N GLN A 3 -29.10 10.20 -15.40
CA GLN A 3 -28.24 11.39 -15.34
C GLN A 3 -29.11 12.61 -14.97
N GLY A 4 -28.72 13.39 -13.95
CA GLY A 4 -29.45 14.61 -13.60
C GLY A 4 -29.35 15.65 -14.73
N ARG A 5 -30.48 16.22 -15.18
CA ARG A 5 -30.56 17.10 -16.35
C ARG A 5 -30.82 18.54 -15.95
N ILE A 6 -29.93 19.43 -16.38
CA ILE A 6 -29.87 20.82 -15.89
C ILE A 6 -29.84 21.77 -17.08
N LEU A 7 -30.81 22.68 -17.16
CA LEU A 7 -30.77 23.78 -18.11
C LEU A 7 -30.11 24.99 -17.45
N VAL A 8 -29.08 25.53 -18.11
CA VAL A 8 -28.37 26.74 -17.70
C VAL A 8 -28.81 27.90 -18.57
N ILE A 9 -29.27 29.00 -17.95
CA ILE A 9 -29.68 30.22 -18.64
C ILE A 9 -28.78 31.36 -18.14
N ALA A 10 -27.76 31.74 -18.91
CA ALA A 10 -26.74 32.71 -18.50
C ALA A 10 -26.03 33.35 -19.71
N GLY A 11 -25.15 34.31 -19.45
CA GLY A 11 -24.16 34.78 -20.41
C GLY A 11 -22.90 33.89 -20.46
N SER A 12 -22.18 33.93 -21.59
CA SER A 12 -20.89 33.27 -21.75
C SER A 12 -19.75 34.03 -21.04
N ASP A 13 -18.64 33.34 -20.77
CA ASP A 13 -17.30 33.90 -20.55
C ASP A 13 -16.33 33.19 -21.51
N SER A 14 -15.84 33.90 -22.53
CA SER A 14 -14.94 33.33 -23.54
C SER A 14 -13.62 32.74 -22.99
N SER A 15 -13.19 33.10 -21.79
CA SER A 15 -12.03 32.48 -21.14
C SER A 15 -12.36 31.16 -20.41
N GLY A 16 -13.65 30.89 -20.23
CA GLY A 16 -14.15 29.70 -19.57
C GLY A 16 -13.91 29.65 -18.06
N GLY A 17 -13.72 30.79 -17.41
CA GLY A 17 -13.55 30.88 -15.96
C GLY A 17 -14.87 31.02 -15.20
N ALA A 18 -15.84 31.70 -15.78
CA ALA A 18 -17.21 31.90 -15.29
C ALA A 18 -18.25 31.54 -16.38
N GLY A 19 -19.47 32.06 -16.25
CA GLY A 19 -20.51 31.95 -17.29
C GLY A 19 -20.97 30.52 -17.57
N LEU A 20 -21.61 30.35 -18.73
CA LEU A 20 -22.07 29.06 -19.27
C LEU A 20 -20.95 28.01 -19.28
N GLU A 21 -19.73 28.42 -19.62
CA GLU A 21 -18.56 27.56 -19.75
C GLU A 21 -18.12 26.98 -18.40
N ALA A 22 -18.14 27.77 -17.32
CA ALA A 22 -17.91 27.26 -15.97
C ALA A 22 -19.08 26.39 -15.51
N ASP A 23 -20.31 26.81 -15.77
CA ASP A 23 -21.52 26.05 -15.42
C ASP A 23 -21.49 24.64 -16.03
N GLN A 24 -21.21 24.52 -17.33
CA GLN A 24 -21.07 23.24 -18.03
C GLN A 24 -19.94 22.38 -17.45
N LYS A 25 -18.78 22.96 -17.12
CA LYS A 25 -17.66 22.23 -16.50
C LYS A 25 -18.05 21.65 -15.13
N VAL A 26 -18.73 22.44 -14.29
CA VAL A 26 -19.19 21.99 -12.98
C VAL A 26 -20.27 20.91 -13.10
N ILE A 27 -21.24 21.09 -13.99
CA ILE A 27 -22.32 20.11 -14.24
C ILE A 27 -21.72 18.77 -14.72
N ALA A 28 -20.78 18.82 -15.67
CA ALA A 28 -20.05 17.64 -16.12
C ALA A 28 -19.23 16.97 -15.00
N ALA A 29 -18.56 17.76 -14.15
CA ALA A 29 -17.81 17.24 -13.01
C ALA A 29 -18.67 16.57 -11.93
N HIS A 30 -19.97 16.92 -11.86
CA HIS A 30 -20.96 16.25 -11.02
C HIS A 30 -21.72 15.13 -11.74
N GLY A 31 -21.24 14.70 -12.92
CA GLY A 31 -21.83 13.62 -13.72
C GLY A 31 -23.20 13.95 -14.31
N CYS A 32 -23.60 15.22 -14.34
CA CYS A 32 -24.92 15.67 -14.81
C CYS A 32 -24.90 16.06 -16.30
N TYR A 33 -26.06 16.12 -16.93
CA TYR A 33 -26.26 16.54 -18.31
C TYR A 33 -26.60 18.03 -18.39
N ALA A 34 -25.80 18.81 -19.14
CA ALA A 34 -25.97 20.25 -19.28
C ALA A 34 -26.70 20.61 -20.59
N MET A 35 -27.81 21.34 -20.47
CA MET A 35 -28.44 22.10 -21.56
C MET A 35 -28.15 23.59 -21.35
N THR A 36 -28.18 24.40 -22.41
CA THR A 36 -27.84 25.84 -22.33
C THR A 36 -28.78 26.71 -23.16
N ALA A 37 -29.21 27.83 -22.60
CA ALA A 37 -29.80 28.94 -23.33
C ALA A 37 -28.99 30.22 -23.08
N THR A 38 -28.33 30.73 -24.12
CA THR A 38 -27.42 31.88 -24.01
C THR A 38 -28.21 33.18 -23.98
N ALA A 39 -28.08 33.94 -22.90
CA ALA A 39 -28.70 35.24 -22.70
C ALA A 39 -27.84 36.41 -23.24
N ALA A 40 -26.52 36.26 -23.22
CA ALA A 40 -25.58 37.17 -23.86
C ALA A 40 -24.27 36.46 -24.21
N LEU A 41 -23.64 36.87 -25.31
CA LEU A 41 -22.27 36.52 -25.63
C LEU A 41 -21.36 37.62 -25.07
N THR A 42 -20.47 37.28 -24.14
CA THR A 42 -19.46 38.23 -23.63
C THR A 42 -18.07 37.90 -24.15
N ALA A 43 -17.35 38.94 -24.56
CA ALA A 43 -15.91 38.90 -24.75
C ALA A 43 -15.26 39.20 -23.39
N GLN A 44 -15.00 38.15 -22.61
CA GLN A 44 -14.47 38.25 -21.24
C GLN A 44 -13.21 37.40 -21.07
N ASN A 45 -12.31 37.86 -20.20
CA ASN A 45 -11.26 37.01 -19.64
C ASN A 45 -10.90 37.41 -18.19
N THR A 46 -9.87 36.77 -17.63
CA THR A 46 -9.39 36.98 -16.24
C THR A 46 -9.08 38.45 -15.86
N THR A 47 -8.87 39.36 -16.82
CA THR A 47 -8.59 40.77 -16.55
C THR A 47 -9.82 41.69 -16.70
N GLY A 48 -10.93 41.21 -17.27
CA GLY A 48 -12.15 42.01 -17.39
C GLY A 48 -13.08 41.61 -18.55
N VAL A 49 -14.12 42.41 -18.74
CA VAL A 49 -15.10 42.30 -19.83
C VAL A 49 -14.80 43.38 -20.88
N PHE A 50 -14.71 42.99 -22.14
CA PHE A 50 -14.33 43.84 -23.28
C PHE A 50 -15.51 44.14 -24.22
N GLY A 51 -16.58 43.35 -24.15
CA GLY A 51 -17.79 43.55 -24.94
C GLY A 51 -18.90 42.58 -24.52
N ILE A 52 -20.15 43.02 -24.67
CA ILE A 52 -21.35 42.24 -24.37
C ILE A 52 -22.29 42.37 -25.56
N GLN A 53 -22.59 41.25 -26.21
CA GLN A 53 -23.62 41.15 -27.24
C GLN A 53 -24.85 40.48 -26.62
N VAL A 54 -25.89 41.26 -26.37
CA VAL A 54 -27.18 40.77 -25.85
C VAL A 54 -27.83 39.86 -26.89
N THR A 55 -28.32 38.70 -26.47
CA THR A 55 -29.10 37.80 -27.31
C THR A 55 -30.55 38.27 -27.32
N PRO A 56 -31.22 38.42 -28.49
CA PRO A 56 -32.62 38.84 -28.54
C PRO A 56 -33.51 37.93 -27.69
N SER A 57 -34.38 38.51 -26.86
CA SER A 57 -35.19 37.77 -25.87
C SER A 57 -36.07 36.69 -26.50
N ASP A 58 -36.66 36.94 -27.68
CA ASP A 58 -37.40 35.93 -28.46
C ASP A 58 -36.52 34.77 -28.96
N PHE A 59 -35.21 34.97 -29.10
CA PHE A 59 -34.27 33.90 -29.43
C PHE A 59 -33.83 33.14 -28.16
N VAL A 60 -33.74 33.80 -27.00
CA VAL A 60 -33.60 33.12 -25.70
C VAL A 60 -34.80 32.21 -25.43
N ARG A 61 -36.02 32.68 -25.70
CA ARG A 61 -37.26 31.89 -25.66
C ARG A 61 -37.13 30.61 -26.49
N LYS A 62 -36.76 30.74 -27.77
CA LYS A 62 -36.60 29.61 -28.70
C LYS A 62 -35.55 28.59 -28.23
N GLN A 63 -34.45 29.04 -27.63
CA GLN A 63 -33.45 28.13 -27.04
C GLN A 63 -34.04 27.34 -25.87
N ILE A 64 -34.74 28.00 -24.94
CA ILE A 64 -35.36 27.35 -23.78
C ILE A 64 -36.42 26.33 -24.24
N ASP A 65 -37.32 26.74 -25.14
CA ASP A 65 -38.40 25.90 -25.64
C ASP A 65 -37.82 24.69 -26.41
N ALA A 66 -36.83 24.89 -27.28
CA ALA A 66 -36.15 23.79 -27.99
C ALA A 66 -35.46 22.78 -27.06
N CYS A 67 -34.98 23.19 -25.88
CA CYS A 67 -34.47 22.24 -24.87
C CYS A 67 -35.61 21.54 -24.12
N LEU A 68 -36.61 22.29 -23.63
CA LEU A 68 -37.60 21.79 -22.68
C LEU A 68 -38.78 21.04 -23.33
N ASP A 69 -39.04 21.25 -24.63
CA ASP A 69 -40.03 20.49 -25.40
C ASP A 69 -39.56 19.05 -25.72
N ASP A 70 -38.24 18.80 -25.74
CA ASP A 70 -37.62 17.49 -26.08
C ASP A 70 -37.00 16.79 -24.85
N ILE A 71 -36.20 17.52 -24.06
CA ILE A 71 -35.41 16.96 -22.95
C ILE A 71 -36.03 17.37 -21.61
N PRO A 72 -36.50 16.42 -20.76
CA PRO A 72 -37.05 16.77 -19.46
C PRO A 72 -35.97 17.34 -18.53
N VAL A 73 -36.29 18.43 -17.83
CA VAL A 73 -35.37 19.13 -16.92
C VAL A 73 -35.66 18.81 -15.45
N ASP A 74 -34.60 18.57 -14.67
CA ASP A 74 -34.69 18.32 -13.23
C ASP A 74 -34.48 19.61 -12.42
N VAL A 75 -33.56 20.49 -12.87
CA VAL A 75 -33.27 21.80 -12.28
C VAL A 75 -32.93 22.82 -13.37
N VAL A 76 -33.37 24.07 -13.24
CA VAL A 76 -32.87 25.19 -14.05
C VAL A 76 -31.93 26.06 -13.22
N LYS A 77 -30.70 26.29 -13.71
CA LYS A 77 -29.76 27.26 -13.13
C LYS A 77 -29.79 28.54 -13.95
N ILE A 78 -29.93 29.69 -13.28
CA ILE A 78 -29.96 31.01 -13.90
C ILE A 78 -28.75 31.80 -13.43
N GLY A 79 -28.05 32.44 -14.37
CA GLY A 79 -27.00 33.43 -14.11
C GLY A 79 -27.37 34.76 -14.75
N MET A 80 -26.37 35.53 -15.18
CA MET A 80 -26.56 36.86 -15.78
C MET A 80 -27.61 36.84 -16.91
N LEU A 81 -28.72 37.56 -16.69
CA LEU A 81 -29.73 37.88 -17.69
C LEU A 81 -29.54 39.31 -18.18
N ALA A 82 -29.52 39.49 -19.49
CA ALA A 82 -28.97 40.71 -20.10
C ALA A 82 -29.96 41.87 -20.29
N SER A 83 -31.27 41.63 -20.09
CA SER A 83 -32.30 42.67 -20.21
C SER A 83 -33.57 42.30 -19.42
N SER A 84 -34.40 43.28 -19.07
CA SER A 84 -35.67 43.05 -18.35
C SER A 84 -36.67 42.23 -19.18
N GLU A 85 -36.66 42.39 -20.50
CA GLU A 85 -37.47 41.59 -21.44
C GLU A 85 -37.01 40.13 -21.43
N THR A 86 -35.71 39.88 -21.32
CA THR A 86 -35.14 38.53 -21.18
C THR A 86 -35.56 37.90 -19.85
N VAL A 87 -35.55 38.66 -18.75
CA VAL A 87 -36.05 38.23 -17.43
C VAL A 87 -37.52 37.81 -17.49
N LEU A 88 -38.37 38.61 -18.16
CA LEU A 88 -39.80 38.29 -18.36
C LEU A 88 -40.00 37.04 -19.23
N VAL A 89 -39.24 36.89 -20.32
CA VAL A 89 -39.28 35.71 -21.19
C VAL A 89 -38.91 34.44 -20.43
N VAL A 90 -37.84 34.47 -19.64
CA VAL A 90 -37.40 33.33 -18.82
C VAL A 90 -38.47 32.98 -17.78
N ALA A 91 -39.00 33.96 -17.05
CA ALA A 91 -40.06 33.74 -16.07
C ALA A 91 -41.35 33.12 -16.67
N ASP A 92 -41.74 33.54 -17.88
CA ASP A 92 -42.86 32.94 -18.62
C ASP A 92 -42.56 31.49 -19.03
N ALA A 93 -41.37 31.21 -19.58
CA ALA A 93 -40.97 29.86 -19.97
C ALA A 93 -40.94 28.88 -18.79
N LEU A 94 -40.37 29.27 -17.65
CA LEU A 94 -40.33 28.46 -16.43
C LEU A 94 -41.73 28.06 -15.95
N ARG A 95 -42.69 28.99 -15.99
CA ARG A 95 -44.09 28.74 -15.62
C ARG A 95 -44.78 27.80 -16.62
N ARG A 96 -44.61 28.04 -17.93
CA ARG A 96 -45.24 27.25 -19.00
C ARG A 96 -44.80 25.79 -18.96
N HIS A 97 -43.49 25.57 -18.81
CA HIS A 97 -42.86 24.25 -18.70
C HIS A 97 -42.97 23.63 -17.30
N LYS A 98 -43.62 24.30 -16.35
CA LYS A 98 -43.85 23.83 -14.96
C LYS A 98 -42.56 23.38 -14.26
N VAL A 99 -41.48 24.14 -14.45
CA VAL A 99 -40.17 23.85 -13.85
C VAL A 99 -40.30 23.84 -12.33
N LYS A 100 -39.93 22.71 -11.70
CA LYS A 100 -40.14 22.48 -10.26
C LYS A 100 -39.06 23.05 -9.36
N LYS A 101 -37.83 23.14 -9.86
CA LYS A 101 -36.65 23.53 -9.07
C LYS A 101 -35.77 24.49 -9.84
N THR A 102 -35.36 25.57 -9.19
CA THR A 102 -34.59 26.64 -9.80
C THR A 102 -33.50 27.15 -8.84
N VAL A 103 -32.27 27.25 -9.36
CA VAL A 103 -31.15 27.89 -8.66
C VAL A 103 -30.91 29.22 -9.36
N ILE A 104 -31.17 30.32 -8.69
CA ILE A 104 -31.42 31.61 -9.34
C ILE A 104 -30.49 32.72 -8.85
N ASP A 105 -30.17 33.60 -9.79
CA ASP A 105 -29.62 34.94 -9.60
C ASP A 105 -30.05 35.77 -10.85
N PRO A 106 -31.31 36.28 -10.97
CA PRO A 106 -31.94 37.21 -10.00
C PRO A 106 -33.51 37.14 -9.83
N LEU A 107 -34.20 36.13 -10.35
CA LEU A 107 -35.68 36.00 -10.38
C LEU A 107 -36.31 35.57 -9.02
N LEU A 108 -36.41 36.50 -8.05
CA LEU A 108 -36.75 36.23 -6.64
C LEU A 108 -38.00 35.34 -6.39
N PRO A 109 -39.22 35.62 -6.91
CA PRO A 109 -40.43 34.89 -6.51
C PRO A 109 -40.59 33.51 -7.18
N LEU A 110 -39.65 33.13 -8.06
CA LEU A 110 -39.62 31.83 -8.73
C LEU A 110 -38.40 31.00 -8.31
N ALA A 111 -37.62 31.46 -7.33
CA ALA A 111 -36.36 30.84 -6.91
C ALA A 111 -36.58 29.81 -5.79
N THR A 112 -36.21 28.55 -6.05
CA THR A 112 -36.03 27.56 -4.98
C THR A 112 -34.85 27.94 -4.09
N ILE A 113 -33.76 28.44 -4.68
CA ILE A 113 -32.66 29.03 -3.92
C ILE A 113 -32.04 30.21 -4.66
N LEU A 114 -31.85 31.32 -3.93
CA LEU A 114 -31.09 32.49 -4.35
C LEU A 114 -29.69 32.43 -3.70
N THR A 115 -28.64 32.77 -4.44
CA THR A 115 -27.25 32.68 -3.93
C THR A 115 -26.48 34.01 -4.01
N PRO A 116 -26.91 35.11 -3.36
CA PRO A 116 -26.25 36.42 -3.48
C PRO A 116 -25.00 36.53 -2.60
N ASN A 117 -24.02 37.35 -2.97
CA ASN A 117 -22.99 37.82 -2.04
C ASN A 117 -23.51 39.03 -1.25
N VAL A 118 -22.73 39.50 -0.27
CA VAL A 118 -23.11 40.67 0.53
C VAL A 118 -23.43 41.90 -0.36
N PRO A 119 -22.58 42.36 -1.30
CA PRO A 119 -22.94 43.44 -2.23
C PRO A 119 -24.25 43.22 -3.02
N GLU A 120 -24.44 42.03 -3.61
CA GLU A 120 -25.65 41.65 -4.36
C GLU A 120 -26.90 41.69 -3.47
N ALA A 121 -26.82 41.15 -2.24
CA ALA A 121 -27.92 41.15 -1.28
C ALA A 121 -28.31 42.56 -0.84
N MET A 122 -27.33 43.44 -0.60
CA MET A 122 -27.55 44.83 -0.22
C MET A 122 -28.22 45.62 -1.35
N LEU A 123 -27.82 45.38 -2.61
CA LEU A 123 -28.46 45.97 -3.78
C LEU A 123 -29.93 45.52 -3.92
N LEU A 124 -30.19 44.22 -3.78
CA LEU A 124 -31.56 43.66 -3.84
C LEU A 124 -32.48 44.25 -2.76
N LEU A 125 -31.97 44.49 -1.55
CA LEU A 125 -32.74 45.13 -0.46
C LEU A 125 -32.98 46.62 -0.75
N SER A 126 -31.95 47.33 -1.23
CA SER A 126 -32.07 48.74 -1.62
C SER A 126 -33.11 48.96 -2.72
N ASP A 127 -33.10 48.13 -3.77
CA ASP A 127 -34.07 48.20 -4.87
C ASP A 127 -35.50 47.84 -4.41
N ALA A 128 -35.64 47.00 -3.38
CA ALA A 128 -36.91 46.73 -2.72
C ALA A 128 -37.38 47.84 -1.75
N GLY A 129 -36.60 48.93 -1.60
CA GLY A 129 -36.89 50.02 -0.67
C GLY A 129 -36.61 49.67 0.81
N ILE A 130 -35.85 48.60 1.07
CA ILE A 130 -35.49 48.14 2.41
C ILE A 130 -34.06 48.58 2.72
N HIS A 131 -33.89 49.47 3.70
CA HIS A 131 -32.57 49.86 4.17
C HIS A 131 -31.94 48.74 5.01
N ALA A 132 -30.74 48.33 4.64
CA ALA A 132 -29.88 47.45 5.42
C ALA A 132 -28.50 48.11 5.58
N GLU A 133 -27.76 47.72 6.62
CA GLU A 133 -26.37 48.14 6.83
C GLU A 133 -25.40 47.01 6.45
N ALA A 134 -24.15 47.37 6.15
CA ALA A 134 -23.13 46.36 5.85
C ALA A 134 -22.91 45.46 7.08
N PRO A 135 -22.86 44.12 6.92
CA PRO A 135 -22.72 43.22 8.04
C PRO A 135 -21.39 43.43 8.76
N THR A 136 -21.40 43.32 10.08
CA THR A 136 -20.21 43.36 10.95
C THR A 136 -20.03 42.07 11.74
N SER A 137 -21.07 41.23 11.77
CA SER A 137 -21.16 39.98 12.52
C SER A 137 -21.86 38.87 11.71
N VAL A 138 -21.79 37.64 12.20
CA VAL A 138 -22.56 36.52 11.63
C VAL A 138 -24.07 36.71 11.82
N ASP A 139 -24.49 37.35 12.91
CA ASP A 139 -25.91 37.63 13.15
C ASP A 139 -26.47 38.64 12.14
N ASP A 140 -25.65 39.62 11.71
CA ASP A 140 -26.00 40.51 10.60
C ASP A 140 -26.17 39.75 9.29
N LEU A 141 -25.30 38.78 8.99
CA LEU A 141 -25.46 37.90 7.81
C LEU A 141 -26.77 37.09 7.88
N VAL A 142 -27.14 36.57 9.05
CA VAL A 142 -28.42 35.86 9.25
C VAL A 142 -29.61 36.80 9.05
N ASN A 143 -29.54 38.02 9.58
CA ASN A 143 -30.59 39.03 9.42
C ASN A 143 -30.74 39.48 7.96
N ILE A 144 -29.64 39.70 7.24
CA ILE A 144 -29.66 40.04 5.81
C ILE A 144 -30.23 38.86 5.00
N ALA A 145 -29.76 37.64 5.21
CA ALA A 145 -30.25 36.44 4.51
C ALA A 145 -31.77 36.24 4.71
N LYS A 146 -32.25 36.40 5.95
CA LYS A 146 -33.67 36.38 6.30
C LYS A 146 -34.47 37.50 5.62
N THR A 147 -33.91 38.71 5.57
CA THR A 147 -34.60 39.87 4.98
C THR A 147 -34.71 39.72 3.45
N VAL A 148 -33.64 39.27 2.78
CA VAL A 148 -33.65 38.91 1.36
C VAL A 148 -34.63 37.75 1.08
N GLN A 149 -34.75 36.78 1.99
CA GLN A 149 -35.71 35.69 1.85
C GLN A 149 -37.17 36.18 1.86
N SER A 150 -37.46 37.29 2.57
CA SER A 150 -38.80 37.88 2.57
C SER A 150 -39.24 38.48 1.21
N LEU A 151 -38.30 38.67 0.27
CA LEU A 151 -38.58 39.13 -1.10
C LEU A 151 -39.17 38.03 -2.02
N GLY A 152 -39.27 36.78 -1.55
CA GLY A 152 -39.94 35.68 -2.25
C GLY A 152 -39.21 34.35 -2.48
N PRO A 153 -37.86 34.21 -2.40
CA PRO A 153 -37.23 32.90 -2.64
C PRO A 153 -37.50 31.92 -1.48
N GLU A 154 -37.54 30.62 -1.77
CA GLU A 154 -37.76 29.59 -0.73
C GLU A 154 -36.55 29.47 0.21
N PHE A 155 -35.34 29.53 -0.35
CA PHE A 155 -34.07 29.56 0.37
C PHE A 155 -33.16 30.70 -0.12
N VAL A 156 -32.31 31.22 0.77
CA VAL A 156 -31.25 32.19 0.44
C VAL A 156 -29.92 31.71 1.02
N LEU A 157 -28.90 31.57 0.16
CA LEU A 157 -27.51 31.35 0.57
C LEU A 157 -26.72 32.65 0.43
N LEU A 158 -26.59 33.40 1.52
CA LEU A 158 -25.78 34.61 1.56
C LEU A 158 -24.28 34.22 1.61
N LYS A 159 -23.56 34.52 0.53
CA LYS A 159 -22.13 34.22 0.35
C LYS A 159 -21.28 35.23 1.13
N GLY A 160 -20.69 34.80 2.24
CA GLY A 160 -20.00 35.67 3.21
C GLY A 160 -18.51 35.91 2.95
N GLY A 161 -17.97 35.49 1.79
CA GLY A 161 -16.55 35.68 1.44
C GLY A 161 -16.02 37.14 1.44
N HIS A 162 -16.91 38.13 1.57
CA HIS A 162 -16.58 39.55 1.73
C HIS A 162 -16.46 39.99 3.20
N LEU A 163 -16.84 39.13 4.15
CA LEU A 163 -16.75 39.30 5.60
C LEU A 163 -15.89 38.16 6.21
N PRO A 164 -14.58 38.10 5.91
CA PRO A 164 -13.69 37.14 6.55
C PRO A 164 -13.58 37.44 8.05
N LEU A 165 -13.55 36.39 8.87
CA LEU A 165 -13.48 36.47 10.32
C LEU A 165 -12.19 35.83 10.84
N GLN A 166 -11.83 36.18 12.07
CA GLN A 166 -10.91 35.44 12.92
C GLN A 166 -11.59 34.15 13.43
N SER A 167 -10.82 33.17 13.90
CA SER A 167 -11.34 31.89 14.47
C SER A 167 -12.26 32.07 15.67
N ASN A 168 -12.21 33.22 16.34
CA ASN A 168 -13.11 33.60 17.44
C ASN A 168 -14.48 34.16 16.96
N GLY A 169 -14.68 34.30 15.64
CA GLY A 169 -15.91 34.84 15.04
C GLY A 169 -15.97 36.37 14.89
N VAL A 170 -14.92 37.10 15.26
CA VAL A 170 -14.82 38.56 15.09
C VAL A 170 -14.37 38.91 13.67
N MET A 171 -14.95 39.97 13.09
CA MET A 171 -14.57 40.47 11.75
C MET A 171 -13.07 40.81 11.68
N ALA A 172 -12.39 40.28 10.67
CA ALA A 172 -10.98 40.54 10.44
C ALA A 172 -10.76 41.96 9.89
N SER A 173 -9.90 42.73 10.55
CA SER A 173 -9.58 44.12 10.18
C SER A 173 -8.40 44.24 9.22
N VAL A 174 -7.52 43.24 9.21
CA VAL A 174 -6.31 43.15 8.37
C VAL A 174 -6.16 41.76 7.75
N GLU A 175 -5.39 41.63 6.67
CA GLU A 175 -5.25 40.36 5.92
C GLU A 175 -4.77 39.19 6.79
N SER A 176 -3.90 39.44 7.78
CA SER A 176 -3.38 38.42 8.70
C SER A 176 -4.37 37.92 9.74
N GLU A 177 -5.53 38.56 9.89
CA GLU A 177 -6.62 38.15 10.80
C GLU A 177 -7.68 37.28 10.10
N LYS A 178 -7.57 37.10 8.77
CA LYS A 178 -8.57 36.39 7.97
C LYS A 178 -8.32 34.88 8.04
N GLU A 179 -9.10 34.19 8.85
CA GLU A 179 -8.93 32.75 9.10
C GLU A 179 -10.11 31.93 8.59
N ILE A 180 -11.34 32.44 8.69
CA ILE A 180 -12.57 31.75 8.27
C ILE A 180 -13.45 32.62 7.37
N VAL A 181 -14.25 31.96 6.54
CA VAL A 181 -15.35 32.52 5.75
C VAL A 181 -16.64 31.83 6.20
N VAL A 182 -17.72 32.58 6.35
CA VAL A 182 -19.01 32.06 6.81
C VAL A 182 -20.08 32.34 5.76
N ASP A 183 -20.58 31.28 5.12
CA ASP A 183 -21.80 31.36 4.30
C ASP A 183 -23.04 31.04 5.16
N VAL A 184 -24.15 31.71 4.90
CA VAL A 184 -25.41 31.53 5.66
C VAL A 184 -26.52 31.08 4.72
N LEU A 185 -27.01 29.85 4.91
CA LEU A 185 -28.23 29.35 4.28
C LEU A 185 -29.43 29.62 5.18
N TYR A 186 -30.40 30.42 4.73
CA TYR A 186 -31.67 30.68 5.40
C TYR A 186 -32.84 30.08 4.61
N GLY A 187 -33.80 29.46 5.29
CA GLY A 187 -35.03 28.94 4.67
C GLY A 187 -35.85 28.07 5.64
N ALA A 188 -37.12 27.83 5.31
CA ALA A 188 -38.07 27.10 6.16
C ALA A 188 -38.14 27.59 7.64
N GLY A 189 -37.86 28.88 7.89
CA GLY A 189 -37.86 29.50 9.22
C GLY A 189 -36.58 29.26 10.04
N ALA A 190 -35.60 28.53 9.52
CA ALA A 190 -34.33 28.24 10.19
C ALA A 190 -33.13 28.75 9.37
N TYR A 191 -31.93 28.71 9.97
CA TYR A 191 -30.68 28.99 9.27
C TYR A 191 -29.63 27.93 9.54
N ILE A 192 -28.68 27.80 8.61
CA ILE A 192 -27.51 26.96 8.71
C ILE A 192 -26.28 27.80 8.39
N ARG A 193 -25.39 27.86 9.37
CA ARG A 193 -24.03 28.40 9.23
C ARG A 193 -23.14 27.36 8.52
N ILE A 194 -22.37 27.81 7.53
CA ILE A 194 -21.43 26.99 6.76
C ILE A 194 -20.06 27.66 6.82
N ASP A 195 -19.16 27.07 7.59
CA ASP A 195 -17.81 27.59 7.79
C ASP A 195 -16.84 26.96 6.80
N GLY A 196 -16.03 27.80 6.16
CA GLY A 196 -14.91 27.42 5.33
C GLY A 196 -13.64 28.13 5.79
N VAL A 197 -12.47 27.55 5.47
CA VAL A 197 -11.18 28.20 5.73
C VAL A 197 -10.99 29.35 4.73
N TYR A 198 -10.57 30.53 5.21
CA TYR A 198 -10.19 31.63 4.32
C TYR A 198 -8.94 31.25 3.50
N GLN A 199 -8.99 31.50 2.19
CA GLN A 199 -7.92 31.13 1.27
C GLN A 199 -7.39 32.36 0.56
N THR A 200 -6.14 32.74 0.84
CA THR A 200 -5.42 33.77 0.10
C THR A 200 -5.10 33.27 -1.31
N SER A 201 -5.98 33.55 -2.26
CA SER A 201 -5.83 33.16 -3.66
C SER A 201 -6.41 34.24 -4.58
N LYS A 202 -5.70 34.53 -5.69
CA LYS A 202 -6.22 35.34 -6.80
C LYS A 202 -7.12 34.52 -7.76
N ASN A 203 -7.17 33.20 -7.57
CA ASN A 203 -7.87 32.29 -8.46
C ASN A 203 -9.31 32.06 -7.96
N THR A 204 -10.11 33.13 -7.98
CA THR A 204 -11.49 33.19 -7.46
C THR A 204 -12.53 33.55 -8.53
N HIS A 205 -12.11 33.69 -9.79
CA HIS A 205 -13.00 33.95 -10.92
C HIS A 205 -13.97 32.78 -11.12
N GLY A 206 -15.24 33.10 -11.38
CA GLY A 206 -16.33 32.13 -11.58
C GLY A 206 -16.80 31.34 -10.36
N THR A 207 -16.32 31.65 -9.15
CA THR A 207 -16.76 31.02 -7.89
C THR A 207 -18.27 31.03 -7.70
N GLY A 208 -18.94 32.16 -7.95
CA GLY A 208 -20.40 32.28 -7.83
C GLY A 208 -21.19 31.41 -8.83
N CYS A 209 -20.79 31.42 -10.10
CA CYS A 209 -21.40 30.56 -11.13
C CYS A 209 -21.22 29.07 -10.79
N SER A 210 -19.99 28.71 -10.39
CA SER A 210 -19.64 27.36 -9.98
C SER A 210 -20.41 26.87 -8.76
N LEU A 211 -20.61 27.73 -7.75
CA LEU A 211 -21.39 27.42 -6.56
C LEU A 211 -22.85 27.09 -6.92
N ALA A 212 -23.50 27.97 -7.68
CA ALA A 212 -24.87 27.78 -8.14
C ALA A 212 -25.03 26.50 -8.99
N SER A 213 -24.09 26.23 -9.90
CA SER A 213 -24.12 25.03 -10.75
C SER A 213 -23.83 23.73 -9.98
N ALA A 214 -22.99 23.77 -8.95
CA ALA A 214 -22.78 22.64 -8.04
C ALA A 214 -24.02 22.38 -7.17
N ILE A 215 -24.69 23.42 -6.66
CA ILE A 215 -25.98 23.31 -5.96
C ILE A 215 -27.03 22.66 -6.88
N ALA A 216 -27.18 23.17 -8.10
CA ALA A 216 -28.12 22.63 -9.09
C ALA A 216 -27.84 21.15 -9.39
N SER A 217 -26.57 20.78 -9.54
CA SER A 217 -26.15 19.40 -9.78
C SER A 217 -26.44 18.46 -8.61
N ASN A 218 -26.16 18.89 -7.38
CA ASN A 218 -26.49 18.11 -6.20
C ASN A 218 -28.00 17.93 -6.01
N ILE A 219 -28.80 18.96 -6.30
CA ILE A 219 -30.27 18.91 -6.25
C ILE A 219 -30.85 17.99 -7.34
N ALA A 220 -30.27 17.99 -8.54
CA ALA A 220 -30.64 17.09 -9.64
C ALA A 220 -30.29 15.62 -9.31
N ASN A 221 -29.14 15.40 -8.66
CA ASN A 221 -28.73 14.10 -8.10
C ASN A 221 -29.48 13.70 -6.80
N GLY A 222 -30.56 14.41 -6.44
CA GLY A 222 -31.48 14.02 -5.37
C GLY A 222 -31.05 14.37 -3.95
N PHE A 223 -30.05 15.25 -3.75
CA PHE A 223 -29.68 15.70 -2.42
C PHE A 223 -30.74 16.66 -1.86
N ASP A 224 -30.92 16.64 -0.53
CA ASP A 224 -31.64 17.70 0.19
C ASP A 224 -30.88 19.03 0.12
N MET A 225 -31.59 20.16 0.35
CA MET A 225 -31.01 21.50 0.20
C MET A 225 -29.76 21.71 1.07
N ASN A 226 -29.79 21.24 2.32
CA ASN A 226 -28.71 21.46 3.28
C ASN A 226 -27.44 20.70 2.86
N ARG A 227 -27.60 19.44 2.43
CA ARG A 227 -26.51 18.61 1.91
C ARG A 227 -26.01 19.14 0.56
N ALA A 228 -26.90 19.57 -0.33
CA ALA A 228 -26.56 20.09 -1.64
C ALA A 228 -25.69 21.36 -1.55
N VAL A 229 -26.08 22.30 -0.68
CA VAL A 229 -25.33 23.54 -0.44
C VAL A 229 -24.00 23.26 0.26
N LYS A 230 -23.97 22.48 1.35
CA LYS A 230 -22.71 22.13 2.03
C LYS A 230 -21.72 21.40 1.13
N ALA A 231 -22.20 20.55 0.22
CA ALA A 231 -21.34 19.89 -0.77
C ALA A 231 -20.80 20.88 -1.82
N ALA A 232 -21.63 21.81 -2.28
CA ALA A 232 -21.25 22.83 -3.27
C ALA A 232 -20.23 23.85 -2.71
N CYS A 233 -20.39 24.34 -1.48
CA CYS A 233 -19.40 25.22 -0.84
C CYS A 233 -18.02 24.54 -0.76
N ARG A 234 -17.97 23.27 -0.33
CA ARG A 234 -16.72 22.48 -0.30
C ARG A 234 -16.13 22.24 -1.69
N TYR A 235 -16.95 22.01 -2.71
CA TYR A 235 -16.48 21.88 -4.09
C TYR A 235 -15.77 23.17 -4.54
N VAL A 236 -16.37 24.34 -4.32
CA VAL A 236 -15.73 25.62 -4.66
C VAL A 236 -14.47 25.89 -3.81
N GLU A 237 -14.49 25.58 -2.51
CA GLU A 237 -13.33 25.66 -1.62
C GLU A 237 -12.12 24.86 -2.16
N VAL A 238 -12.34 23.60 -2.56
CA VAL A 238 -11.27 22.74 -3.11
C VAL A 238 -10.88 23.18 -4.52
N GLY A 239 -11.83 23.70 -5.31
CA GLY A 239 -11.58 24.33 -6.60
C GLY A 239 -10.62 25.52 -6.51
N ILE A 240 -10.78 26.39 -5.50
CA ILE A 240 -9.85 27.49 -5.20
C ILE A 240 -8.50 26.92 -4.73
N ARG A 241 -8.50 25.97 -3.78
CA ARG A 241 -7.29 25.41 -3.17
C ARG A 241 -6.37 24.70 -4.16
N THR A 242 -6.95 24.08 -5.18
CA THR A 242 -6.24 23.30 -6.20
C THR A 242 -6.13 24.04 -7.53
N ALA A 243 -6.55 25.31 -7.60
CA ALA A 243 -6.37 26.15 -8.76
C ALA A 243 -4.87 26.34 -9.07
N LYS A 244 -4.55 26.38 -10.36
CA LYS A 244 -3.26 26.82 -10.87
C LYS A 244 -3.44 28.17 -11.54
N ASP A 245 -2.44 29.02 -11.45
CA ASP A 245 -2.44 30.33 -12.07
C ASP A 245 -2.63 30.22 -13.59
N ILE A 246 -3.75 30.75 -14.09
CA ILE A 246 -4.09 30.82 -15.52
C ILE A 246 -4.54 32.26 -15.80
N GLY A 247 -3.92 32.89 -16.80
CA GLY A 247 -4.17 34.29 -17.14
C GLY A 247 -3.37 35.29 -16.28
N ALA A 248 -3.57 36.58 -16.55
CA ALA A 248 -2.82 37.67 -15.93
C ALA A 248 -3.61 38.43 -14.84
N GLY A 249 -4.93 38.22 -14.77
CA GLY A 249 -5.80 38.82 -13.75
C GLY A 249 -6.24 37.81 -12.70
N ASN A 250 -7.52 37.83 -12.33
CA ASN A 250 -8.11 36.87 -11.40
C ASN A 250 -8.33 35.54 -12.12
N GLY A 251 -7.59 34.51 -11.72
CA GLY A 251 -7.63 33.20 -12.40
C GLY A 251 -8.91 32.40 -12.08
N PRO A 252 -9.27 31.43 -12.94
CA PRO A 252 -10.38 30.52 -12.70
C PRO A 252 -10.07 29.50 -11.61
N ILE A 253 -11.11 28.96 -10.97
CA ILE A 253 -10.97 27.80 -10.07
C ILE A 253 -10.69 26.50 -10.85
N ASN A 254 -10.16 25.48 -10.17
CA ASN A 254 -10.00 24.15 -10.75
C ASN A 254 -11.32 23.36 -10.76
N HIS A 255 -12.08 23.49 -11.84
CA HIS A 255 -13.37 22.80 -12.04
C HIS A 255 -13.29 21.26 -12.15
N PHE A 256 -12.11 20.65 -12.20
CA PHE A 256 -11.96 19.20 -12.36
C PHE A 256 -11.15 18.55 -11.22
N HIS A 257 -11.05 19.21 -10.07
CA HIS A 257 -10.28 18.74 -8.91
C HIS A 257 -10.74 17.38 -8.32
N SER A 258 -11.92 16.90 -8.70
CA SER A 258 -12.54 15.65 -8.23
C SER A 258 -12.79 14.63 -9.35
N VAL A 259 -12.29 14.89 -10.56
CA VAL A 259 -12.51 14.05 -11.76
C VAL A 259 -11.16 13.58 -12.30
N TYR A 260 -11.11 12.36 -12.82
CA TYR A 260 -9.96 11.86 -13.57
C TYR A 260 -10.42 11.32 -14.93
N THR A 261 -9.55 11.44 -15.93
CA THR A 261 -9.78 10.89 -17.28
C THR A 261 -9.14 9.51 -17.36
N LEU A 262 -9.89 8.52 -17.87
CA LEU A 262 -9.34 7.20 -18.18
C LEU A 262 -8.50 7.26 -19.46
N PRO A 263 -7.39 6.50 -19.57
CA PRO A 263 -6.54 6.50 -20.76
C PRO A 263 -7.09 5.67 -21.94
N PHE A 264 -8.30 5.12 -21.80
CA PHE A 264 -8.98 4.28 -22.79
C PHE A 264 -10.48 4.63 -22.87
N ALA A 265 -11.11 4.30 -23.99
CA ALA A 265 -12.56 4.34 -24.13
C ALA A 265 -13.22 3.13 -23.44
N PRO A 266 -14.47 3.23 -22.96
CA PRO A 266 -15.20 2.08 -22.41
C PRO A 266 -15.26 0.89 -23.37
N GLY A 267 -14.98 -0.32 -22.87
CA GLY A 267 -14.91 -1.54 -23.70
C GLY A 267 -13.61 -1.69 -24.51
N ARG A 268 -12.55 -0.96 -24.14
CA ARG A 268 -11.23 -0.96 -24.81
C ARG A 268 -10.06 -1.04 -23.83
N PHE A 269 -10.28 -1.40 -22.56
CA PHE A 269 -9.23 -1.53 -21.56
C PHE A 269 -8.27 -2.69 -21.87
N ILE A 270 -8.75 -3.85 -22.31
CA ILE A 270 -7.92 -5.01 -22.64
C ILE A 270 -7.05 -4.68 -23.86
N GLU A 271 -7.62 -4.06 -24.89
CA GLU A 271 -6.83 -3.58 -26.05
C GLU A 271 -5.75 -2.59 -25.60
N TYR A 272 -6.15 -1.56 -24.82
CA TYR A 272 -5.22 -0.59 -24.25
C TYR A 272 -4.09 -1.28 -23.47
N LEU A 273 -4.42 -2.24 -22.60
CA LEU A 273 -3.48 -3.00 -21.76
C LEU A 273 -2.48 -3.78 -22.62
N LEU A 274 -2.94 -4.53 -23.61
CA LEU A 274 -2.11 -5.38 -24.46
C LEU A 274 -1.22 -4.59 -25.42
N ASP A 275 -1.66 -3.41 -25.88
CA ASP A 275 -0.86 -2.54 -26.76
C ASP A 275 0.17 -1.69 -26.02
N ARG A 276 0.18 -1.65 -24.68
CA ARG A 276 1.19 -0.87 -23.93
C ARG A 276 2.61 -1.36 -24.23
N PRO A 277 3.60 -0.46 -24.42
CA PRO A 277 4.99 -0.84 -24.69
C PRO A 277 5.65 -1.72 -23.62
N ASP A 278 5.26 -1.58 -22.35
CA ASP A 278 5.77 -2.37 -21.22
C ASP A 278 5.11 -3.76 -21.10
N VAL A 279 3.90 -3.93 -21.63
CA VAL A 279 3.18 -5.22 -21.69
C VAL A 279 3.57 -6.03 -22.93
N LYS A 280 3.60 -5.38 -24.10
CA LYS A 280 3.67 -6.00 -25.42
C LYS A 280 4.82 -7.00 -25.59
N VAL A 281 5.99 -6.73 -25.02
CA VAL A 281 7.17 -7.62 -25.09
C VAL A 281 6.99 -8.91 -24.28
N ALA A 282 6.33 -8.84 -23.11
CA ALA A 282 6.02 -10.02 -22.32
C ALA A 282 4.86 -10.80 -22.94
N TRP A 283 3.83 -10.10 -23.41
CA TRP A 283 2.65 -10.68 -24.05
C TRP A 283 2.97 -11.41 -25.37
N GLN A 284 3.83 -10.83 -26.20
CA GLN A 284 4.28 -11.48 -27.44
C GLN A 284 5.03 -12.78 -27.12
N LYS A 285 5.96 -12.77 -26.17
CA LYS A 285 6.67 -14.00 -25.75
C LYS A 285 5.73 -15.07 -25.18
N HIS A 286 4.60 -14.66 -24.58
CA HIS A 286 3.61 -15.56 -23.98
C HIS A 286 2.75 -16.23 -25.04
N THR A 287 2.41 -15.47 -26.07
CA THR A 287 1.56 -15.96 -27.15
C THR A 287 2.34 -16.59 -28.31
N GLU A 288 3.62 -16.26 -28.52
CA GLU A 288 4.45 -16.64 -29.69
C GLU A 288 5.74 -17.42 -29.30
N HIS A 289 5.68 -18.34 -28.32
CA HIS A 289 6.84 -19.16 -27.97
C HIS A 289 6.97 -20.45 -28.80
N SER A 290 8.20 -20.97 -28.92
CA SER A 290 8.55 -22.07 -29.82
C SER A 290 7.91 -23.43 -29.53
N PHE A 291 7.39 -23.66 -28.32
CA PHE A 291 6.54 -24.82 -28.03
C PHE A 291 5.21 -24.76 -28.80
N LEU A 292 4.62 -23.56 -29.00
CA LEU A 292 3.38 -23.40 -29.78
C LEU A 292 3.63 -23.55 -31.28
N GLU A 293 4.74 -23.01 -31.80
CA GLU A 293 5.16 -23.22 -33.19
C GLU A 293 5.25 -24.72 -33.51
N ARG A 294 5.86 -25.50 -32.60
CA ARG A 294 6.03 -26.95 -32.73
C ARG A 294 4.76 -27.76 -32.47
N LEU A 295 3.82 -27.21 -31.70
CA LEU A 295 2.49 -27.78 -31.52
C LEU A 295 1.68 -27.60 -32.82
N ALA A 296 1.80 -26.43 -33.46
CA ALA A 296 1.14 -26.09 -34.71
C ALA A 296 1.68 -26.88 -35.92
N ASP A 297 3.01 -27.06 -36.05
CA ASP A 297 3.61 -27.85 -37.14
C ASP A 297 3.57 -29.38 -36.90
N GLY A 298 3.21 -29.81 -35.68
CA GLY A 298 3.15 -31.21 -35.26
C GLY A 298 4.51 -31.87 -34.97
N THR A 299 5.57 -31.10 -34.76
CA THR A 299 6.95 -31.58 -34.46
C THR A 299 7.31 -31.54 -32.97
N LEU A 300 6.42 -31.06 -32.10
CA LEU A 300 6.63 -31.08 -30.65
C LEU A 300 6.88 -32.53 -30.16
N PRO A 301 7.88 -32.79 -29.30
CA PRO A 301 8.09 -34.13 -28.74
C PRO A 301 6.93 -34.55 -27.81
N VAL A 302 6.45 -35.78 -27.96
CA VAL A 302 5.30 -36.32 -27.20
C VAL A 302 5.52 -36.24 -25.68
N GLU A 303 6.72 -36.58 -25.19
CA GLU A 303 7.04 -36.47 -23.76
C GLU A 303 7.01 -35.02 -23.25
N SER A 304 7.34 -34.03 -24.09
CA SER A 304 7.19 -32.61 -23.73
C SER A 304 5.72 -32.20 -23.61
N PHE A 305 4.85 -32.71 -24.49
CA PHE A 305 3.42 -32.42 -24.46
C PHE A 305 2.72 -33.13 -23.29
N LYS A 306 3.01 -34.42 -23.07
CA LYS A 306 2.58 -35.19 -21.89
C LYS A 306 3.02 -34.54 -20.58
N SER A 307 4.27 -34.08 -20.51
CA SER A 307 4.77 -33.31 -19.37
C SER A 307 4.03 -31.99 -19.17
N TYR A 308 3.61 -31.32 -20.24
CA TYR A 308 2.79 -30.10 -20.15
C TYR A 308 1.39 -30.42 -19.60
N LEU A 309 0.70 -31.44 -20.12
CA LEU A 309 -0.65 -31.81 -19.66
C LEU A 309 -0.72 -32.18 -18.17
N ILE A 310 0.26 -32.95 -17.67
CA ILE A 310 0.35 -33.33 -16.25
C ILE A 310 0.48 -32.08 -15.37
N GLN A 311 1.31 -31.13 -15.79
CA GLN A 311 1.59 -29.91 -15.03
C GLN A 311 0.44 -28.90 -15.13
N ASP A 312 -0.19 -28.76 -16.31
CA ASP A 312 -1.36 -27.91 -16.51
C ASP A 312 -2.58 -28.44 -15.73
N TYR A 313 -2.72 -29.77 -15.57
CA TYR A 313 -3.71 -30.35 -14.65
C TYR A 313 -3.49 -29.91 -13.19
N LEU A 314 -2.25 -29.93 -12.70
CA LEU A 314 -1.91 -29.44 -11.35
C LEU A 314 -2.11 -27.92 -11.22
N TYR A 315 -1.85 -27.16 -12.27
CA TYR A 315 -2.15 -25.73 -12.36
C TYR A 315 -3.65 -25.45 -12.21
N LEU A 316 -4.48 -26.16 -12.98
CA LEU A 316 -5.93 -25.97 -13.02
C LEU A 316 -6.60 -26.25 -11.67
N VAL A 317 -6.09 -27.20 -10.86
CA VAL A 317 -6.53 -27.39 -9.45
C VAL A 317 -6.41 -26.10 -8.64
N GLN A 318 -5.32 -25.36 -8.84
CA GLN A 318 -5.00 -24.17 -8.06
C GLN A 318 -5.63 -22.91 -8.67
N TYR A 319 -5.76 -22.86 -10.00
CA TYR A 319 -6.53 -21.85 -10.71
C TYR A 319 -8.03 -21.93 -10.35
N ALA A 320 -8.58 -23.13 -10.12
CA ALA A 320 -9.91 -23.33 -9.56
C ALA A 320 -10.03 -22.78 -8.12
N ARG A 321 -9.00 -22.92 -7.29
CA ARG A 321 -8.96 -22.29 -5.95
C ARG A 321 -8.89 -20.77 -6.02
N ALA A 322 -8.10 -20.20 -6.94
CA ALA A 322 -8.07 -18.76 -7.20
C ALA A 322 -9.43 -18.25 -7.69
N THR A 323 -10.10 -19.01 -8.56
CA THR A 323 -11.46 -18.70 -9.04
C THR A 323 -12.49 -18.78 -7.91
N ALA A 324 -12.41 -19.77 -7.02
CA ALA A 324 -13.25 -19.85 -5.83
C ALA A 324 -12.99 -18.69 -4.85
N LEU A 325 -11.74 -18.24 -4.72
CA LEU A 325 -11.36 -17.06 -3.95
C LEU A 325 -11.90 -15.76 -4.58
N ALA A 326 -11.93 -15.66 -5.91
CA ALA A 326 -12.63 -14.58 -6.61
C ALA A 326 -14.14 -14.61 -6.34
N GLY A 327 -14.76 -15.80 -6.31
CA GLY A 327 -16.15 -15.97 -5.87
C GLY A 327 -16.36 -15.50 -4.42
N TYR A 328 -15.47 -15.86 -3.50
CA TYR A 328 -15.51 -15.38 -2.10
C TYR A 328 -15.35 -13.85 -1.99
N LYS A 329 -14.54 -13.23 -2.84
CA LYS A 329 -14.30 -11.78 -2.87
C LYS A 329 -15.34 -10.97 -3.67
N ALA A 330 -16.27 -11.63 -4.36
CA ALA A 330 -17.32 -10.99 -5.14
C ALA A 330 -18.33 -10.24 -4.24
N ARG A 331 -19.03 -9.24 -4.80
CA ARG A 331 -19.97 -8.39 -4.05
C ARG A 331 -21.44 -8.71 -4.33
N THR A 332 -21.70 -9.47 -5.40
CA THR A 332 -23.06 -9.81 -5.86
C THR A 332 -23.19 -11.31 -6.10
N LEU A 333 -24.43 -11.82 -5.99
CA LEU A 333 -24.70 -13.24 -6.28
C LEU A 333 -24.43 -13.61 -7.74
N ASP A 334 -24.60 -12.68 -8.67
CA ASP A 334 -24.31 -12.90 -10.10
C ASP A 334 -22.81 -13.13 -10.35
N GLU A 335 -21.94 -12.37 -9.69
CA GLU A 335 -20.47 -12.53 -9.74
C GLU A 335 -20.02 -13.84 -9.06
N ILE A 336 -20.67 -14.23 -7.95
CA ILE A 336 -20.44 -15.52 -7.28
C ILE A 336 -20.82 -16.69 -8.21
N ALA A 337 -22.01 -16.61 -8.83
CA ALA A 337 -22.50 -17.61 -9.78
C ALA A 337 -21.59 -17.70 -11.02
N THR A 338 -21.07 -16.56 -11.49
CA THR A 338 -20.10 -16.49 -12.60
C THR A 338 -18.81 -17.22 -12.24
N SER A 339 -18.26 -16.96 -11.04
CA SER A 339 -17.05 -17.64 -10.55
C SER A 339 -17.28 -19.16 -10.41
N ALA A 340 -18.45 -19.57 -9.92
CA ALA A 340 -18.82 -21.00 -9.84
C ALA A 340 -18.92 -21.65 -11.23
N LYS A 341 -19.48 -20.96 -12.23
CA LYS A 341 -19.51 -21.43 -13.62
C LYS A 341 -18.09 -21.62 -14.18
N VAL A 342 -17.18 -20.68 -13.95
CA VAL A 342 -15.77 -20.82 -14.35
C VAL A 342 -15.11 -22.04 -13.70
N VAL A 343 -15.37 -22.32 -12.41
CA VAL A 343 -14.89 -23.57 -11.77
C VAL A 343 -15.42 -24.83 -12.47
N THR A 344 -16.67 -24.83 -12.94
CA THR A 344 -17.20 -25.98 -13.72
C THR A 344 -16.54 -26.15 -15.09
N HIS A 345 -16.14 -25.06 -15.77
CA HIS A 345 -15.35 -25.15 -17.00
C HIS A 345 -13.95 -25.71 -16.73
N ILE A 346 -13.29 -25.27 -15.64
CA ILE A 346 -11.97 -25.82 -15.25
C ILE A 346 -12.06 -27.33 -15.00
N ILE A 347 -13.13 -27.83 -14.38
CA ILE A 347 -13.36 -29.27 -14.20
C ILE A 347 -13.52 -29.99 -15.55
N HIS A 348 -14.16 -29.38 -16.54
CA HIS A 348 -14.27 -29.96 -17.89
C HIS A 348 -12.88 -30.10 -18.54
N GLU A 349 -12.08 -29.03 -18.51
CA GLU A 349 -10.74 -29.00 -19.09
C GLU A 349 -9.78 -30.01 -18.41
N MET A 350 -9.85 -30.11 -17.08
CA MET A 350 -9.11 -31.14 -16.33
C MET A 350 -9.46 -32.58 -16.75
N ASN A 351 -10.69 -32.85 -17.18
CA ASN A 351 -11.06 -34.17 -17.69
C ASN A 351 -10.50 -34.40 -19.11
N LEU A 352 -10.46 -33.38 -19.96
CA LEU A 352 -9.81 -33.46 -21.28
C LEU A 352 -8.32 -33.79 -21.14
N HIS A 353 -7.62 -33.18 -20.18
CA HIS A 353 -6.21 -33.50 -19.89
C HIS A 353 -6.03 -34.95 -19.42
N ILE A 354 -6.96 -35.50 -18.63
CA ILE A 354 -6.96 -36.92 -18.26
C ILE A 354 -7.12 -37.81 -19.51
N GLU A 355 -8.09 -37.52 -20.40
CA GLU A 355 -8.30 -38.29 -21.64
C GLU A 355 -7.04 -38.30 -22.54
N TYR A 356 -6.36 -37.16 -22.68
CA TYR A 356 -5.09 -37.10 -23.42
C TYR A 356 -4.00 -37.92 -22.74
N CYS A 357 -3.83 -37.79 -21.42
CA CYS A 357 -2.85 -38.55 -20.67
C CYS A 357 -3.08 -40.07 -20.76
N GLU A 358 -4.34 -40.52 -20.70
CA GLU A 358 -4.72 -41.93 -20.90
C GLU A 358 -4.35 -42.42 -22.30
N ALA A 359 -4.56 -41.62 -23.35
CA ALA A 359 -4.14 -41.93 -24.72
C ALA A 359 -2.60 -42.04 -24.86
N PHE A 360 -1.83 -41.42 -23.97
CA PHE A 360 -0.36 -41.56 -23.85
C PHE A 360 0.08 -42.58 -22.78
N GLY A 361 -0.84 -43.39 -22.24
CA GLY A 361 -0.55 -44.46 -21.28
C GLY A 361 -0.23 -43.98 -19.85
N VAL A 362 -0.74 -42.80 -19.47
CA VAL A 362 -0.61 -42.24 -18.11
C VAL A 362 -1.98 -42.28 -17.42
N SER A 363 -2.08 -42.97 -16.27
CA SER A 363 -3.33 -43.00 -15.50
C SER A 363 -3.50 -41.76 -14.63
N LYS A 364 -4.75 -41.44 -14.28
CA LYS A 364 -5.07 -40.32 -13.37
C LYS A 364 -4.34 -40.40 -12.04
N GLU A 365 -4.16 -41.61 -11.50
CA GLU A 365 -3.42 -41.85 -10.26
C GLU A 365 -1.95 -41.46 -10.40
N GLN A 366 -1.34 -41.67 -11.58
CA GLN A 366 0.03 -41.26 -11.86
C GLN A 366 0.14 -39.73 -11.99
N ILE A 367 -0.85 -39.06 -12.60
CA ILE A 367 -0.92 -37.59 -12.65
C ILE A 367 -0.96 -37.02 -11.21
N VAL A 368 -1.85 -37.55 -10.37
CA VAL A 368 -2.05 -37.07 -8.99
C VAL A 368 -0.90 -37.46 -8.04
N ALA A 369 -0.20 -38.57 -8.31
CA ALA A 369 0.96 -39.02 -7.53
C ALA A 369 2.31 -38.49 -8.07
N THR A 370 2.31 -37.63 -9.08
CA THR A 370 3.53 -36.93 -9.53
C THR A 370 3.92 -35.91 -8.45
N GLU A 371 5.03 -36.15 -7.75
CA GLU A 371 5.62 -35.15 -6.84
C GLU A 371 6.05 -33.90 -7.63
N GLU A 372 5.86 -32.72 -7.04
CA GLU A 372 6.30 -31.44 -7.60
C GLU A 372 7.85 -31.38 -7.57
N ASP A 373 8.50 -31.68 -8.70
CA ASP A 373 9.97 -31.89 -8.79
C ASP A 373 10.77 -30.57 -8.75
N GLU A 374 12.09 -30.63 -8.47
CA GLU A 374 12.95 -29.44 -8.30
C GLU A 374 13.09 -28.58 -9.57
N GLY A 375 12.67 -29.09 -10.74
CA GLY A 375 12.54 -28.31 -11.98
C GLY A 375 11.26 -27.45 -12.07
N GLU A 376 10.33 -27.57 -11.13
CA GLU A 376 8.90 -27.23 -11.30
C GLU A 376 8.45 -26.01 -10.49
N TYR A 377 9.36 -25.39 -9.73
CA TYR A 377 9.21 -24.15 -8.94
C TYR A 377 8.54 -22.97 -9.68
N LEU A 378 8.50 -22.98 -11.00
CA LEU A 378 8.02 -21.87 -11.84
C LEU A 378 6.50 -21.89 -12.04
N LEU A 379 5.89 -23.07 -12.14
CA LEU A 379 4.43 -23.22 -12.15
C LEU A 379 3.86 -22.86 -10.77
N PHE A 380 4.51 -23.40 -9.74
CA PHE A 380 4.26 -23.05 -8.33
C PHE A 380 4.43 -21.53 -8.10
N GLY A 381 5.42 -20.90 -8.72
CA GLY A 381 5.61 -19.44 -8.71
C GLY A 381 4.43 -18.65 -9.28
N ASN A 382 3.85 -19.05 -10.42
CA ASN A 382 2.65 -18.41 -10.96
C ASN A 382 1.43 -18.61 -10.04
N ILE A 383 1.24 -19.83 -9.56
CA ILE A 383 0.13 -20.20 -8.66
C ILE A 383 0.19 -19.41 -7.36
N LEU A 384 1.35 -19.40 -6.70
CA LEU A 384 1.59 -18.61 -5.49
C LEU A 384 1.36 -17.14 -5.75
N TYR A 385 1.82 -16.60 -6.88
CA TYR A 385 1.61 -15.19 -7.20
C TYR A 385 0.12 -14.84 -7.38
N VAL A 386 -0.63 -15.63 -8.14
CA VAL A 386 -2.07 -15.42 -8.35
C VAL A 386 -2.84 -15.55 -7.03
N LEU A 387 -2.51 -16.53 -6.18
CA LEU A 387 -3.14 -16.69 -4.86
C LEU A 387 -2.71 -15.61 -3.87
N ASP A 388 -1.45 -15.14 -3.89
CA ASP A 388 -0.96 -14.08 -3.02
C ASP A 388 -1.58 -12.72 -3.37
N VAL A 389 -1.67 -12.37 -4.66
CA VAL A 389 -2.53 -11.25 -5.12
C VAL A 389 -3.98 -11.50 -4.70
N GLY A 390 -4.46 -12.73 -4.86
CA GLY A 390 -5.78 -13.17 -4.43
C GLY A 390 -6.05 -13.03 -2.93
N HIS A 391 -5.03 -13.02 -2.07
CA HIS A 391 -5.15 -12.79 -0.63
C HIS A 391 -4.91 -11.31 -0.26
N SER A 392 -3.84 -10.70 -0.76
CA SER A 392 -3.34 -9.38 -0.38
C SER A 392 -4.04 -8.18 -1.04
N GLU A 393 -4.56 -8.35 -2.26
CA GLU A 393 -5.16 -7.28 -3.07
C GLU A 393 -6.70 -7.41 -3.18
N ASP A 394 -7.34 -6.54 -3.96
CA ASP A 394 -8.79 -6.60 -4.21
C ASP A 394 -9.20 -7.68 -5.26
N TRP A 395 -10.51 -7.84 -5.43
CA TRP A 395 -11.09 -8.78 -6.40
C TRP A 395 -10.63 -8.53 -7.84
N PHE A 396 -10.47 -7.27 -8.24
CA PHE A 396 -10.14 -6.92 -9.62
C PHE A 396 -8.65 -7.16 -9.91
N ALA A 397 -7.76 -6.91 -8.95
CA ALA A 397 -6.37 -7.31 -9.03
C ALA A 397 -6.20 -8.82 -9.23
N LEU A 398 -7.02 -9.65 -8.55
CA LEU A 398 -7.05 -11.09 -8.76
C LEU A 398 -7.51 -11.46 -10.19
N GLN A 399 -8.56 -10.81 -10.72
CA GLN A 399 -8.96 -11.01 -12.13
C GLN A 399 -7.83 -10.65 -13.11
N ILE A 400 -7.10 -9.55 -12.86
CA ILE A 400 -5.99 -9.13 -13.71
C ILE A 400 -4.76 -10.07 -13.59
N ALA A 401 -4.52 -10.67 -12.43
CA ALA A 401 -3.49 -11.70 -12.26
C ALA A 401 -3.86 -13.02 -12.99
N MET A 402 -5.15 -13.35 -13.06
CA MET A 402 -5.67 -14.53 -13.77
C MET A 402 -5.78 -14.32 -15.29
N ALA A 403 -5.95 -13.08 -15.75
CA ALA A 403 -6.20 -12.74 -17.15
C ALA A 403 -5.18 -13.28 -18.18
N PRO A 404 -3.84 -13.33 -17.92
CA PRO A 404 -2.89 -13.90 -18.87
C PRO A 404 -3.12 -15.36 -19.22
N CYS A 405 -3.72 -16.14 -18.30
CA CYS A 405 -4.15 -17.50 -18.57
C CYS A 405 -5.36 -17.50 -19.51
N LEU A 406 -6.48 -16.96 -19.02
CA LEU A 406 -7.77 -17.00 -19.72
C LEU A 406 -7.71 -16.37 -21.11
N ILE A 407 -7.24 -15.11 -21.19
CA ILE A 407 -7.16 -14.38 -22.45
C ILE A 407 -6.03 -14.93 -23.33
N GLY A 408 -4.91 -15.36 -22.72
CA GLY A 408 -3.74 -15.84 -23.45
C GLY A 408 -4.04 -17.11 -24.24
N TYR A 409 -4.58 -18.14 -23.59
CA TYR A 409 -4.93 -19.40 -24.27
C TYR A 409 -5.96 -19.19 -25.40
N GLY A 410 -6.97 -18.34 -25.20
CA GLY A 410 -7.95 -18.01 -26.24
C GLY A 410 -7.34 -17.29 -27.45
N VAL A 411 -6.44 -16.33 -27.22
CA VAL A 411 -5.70 -15.62 -28.29
C VAL A 411 -4.75 -16.57 -29.03
N ILE A 412 -4.03 -17.42 -28.30
CA ILE A 412 -3.11 -18.42 -28.86
C ILE A 412 -3.88 -19.39 -29.76
N ALA A 413 -4.92 -20.03 -29.24
CA ALA A 413 -5.65 -21.07 -29.96
C ALA A 413 -6.34 -20.53 -31.19
N ARG A 414 -6.98 -19.35 -31.10
CA ARG A 414 -7.61 -18.70 -32.26
C ARG A 414 -6.57 -18.37 -33.34
N ARG A 415 -5.42 -17.80 -32.98
CA ARG A 415 -4.33 -17.55 -33.94
C ARG A 415 -3.87 -18.83 -34.62
N LEU A 416 -3.61 -19.90 -33.86
CA LEU A 416 -3.14 -21.18 -34.43
C LEU A 416 -4.21 -21.86 -35.28
N TYR A 417 -5.48 -21.75 -34.93
CA TYR A 417 -6.59 -22.31 -35.69
C TYR A 417 -6.79 -21.57 -37.03
N ASP A 418 -6.73 -20.23 -37.01
CA ASP A 418 -6.92 -19.37 -38.19
C ASP A 418 -5.69 -19.33 -39.13
N ASP A 419 -4.48 -19.63 -38.63
CA ASP A 419 -3.26 -19.68 -39.43
C ASP A 419 -3.27 -20.86 -40.43
N PRO A 420 -3.25 -20.61 -41.76
CA PRO A 420 -3.23 -21.66 -42.78
C PRO A 420 -1.93 -22.49 -42.80
N LEU A 421 -0.88 -22.08 -42.10
CA LEU A 421 0.37 -22.84 -41.96
C LEU A 421 0.30 -23.91 -40.86
N THR A 422 -0.68 -23.83 -39.95
CA THR A 422 -0.88 -24.84 -38.90
C THR A 422 -1.27 -26.18 -39.51
N LYS A 423 -0.50 -27.22 -39.18
CA LYS A 423 -0.71 -28.58 -39.68
C LYS A 423 -1.92 -29.20 -38.99
N ARG A 424 -2.96 -29.49 -39.78
CA ARG A 424 -4.19 -30.16 -39.32
C ARG A 424 -4.10 -31.69 -39.49
N GLU A 425 -3.87 -32.15 -40.71
CA GLU A 425 -3.83 -33.58 -41.03
C GLU A 425 -2.61 -34.28 -40.41
N GLY A 426 -2.86 -35.34 -39.64
CA GLY A 426 -1.81 -36.12 -38.97
C GLY A 426 -1.06 -35.37 -37.86
N ASN A 427 -1.58 -34.23 -37.37
CA ASN A 427 -1.06 -33.57 -36.18
C ASN A 427 -1.80 -34.10 -34.93
N ILE A 428 -1.07 -34.84 -34.08
CA ILE A 428 -1.60 -35.41 -32.85
C ILE A 428 -2.00 -34.36 -31.79
N TYR A 429 -1.60 -33.10 -31.97
CA TYR A 429 -1.93 -31.98 -31.08
C TYR A 429 -3.10 -31.12 -31.60
N TRP A 430 -3.64 -31.39 -32.80
CA TRP A 430 -4.70 -30.56 -33.39
C TRP A 430 -5.95 -30.44 -32.50
N LYS A 431 -6.38 -31.53 -31.86
CA LYS A 431 -7.52 -31.54 -30.91
C LYS A 431 -7.31 -30.57 -29.73
N TRP A 432 -6.07 -30.28 -29.32
CA TRP A 432 -5.79 -29.26 -28.28
C TRP A 432 -6.18 -27.88 -28.79
N ILE A 433 -5.81 -27.52 -30.03
CA ILE A 433 -6.16 -26.24 -30.65
C ILE A 433 -7.69 -26.13 -30.80
N GLU A 434 -8.37 -27.19 -31.23
CA GLU A 434 -9.83 -27.24 -31.37
C GLU A 434 -10.55 -26.98 -30.04
N ASN A 435 -10.08 -27.56 -28.93
CA ASN A 435 -10.69 -27.37 -27.61
C ASN A 435 -10.71 -25.89 -27.17
N TYR A 436 -9.62 -25.15 -27.35
CA TYR A 436 -9.53 -23.74 -26.91
C TYR A 436 -10.17 -22.73 -27.89
N VAL A 437 -10.68 -23.18 -29.04
CA VAL A 437 -11.56 -22.37 -29.91
C VAL A 437 -13.03 -22.81 -29.86
N ALA A 438 -13.36 -23.82 -29.06
CA ALA A 438 -14.72 -24.30 -28.88
C ALA A 438 -15.61 -23.27 -28.14
N ASP A 439 -16.92 -23.36 -28.35
CA ASP A 439 -17.90 -22.38 -27.88
C ASP A 439 -17.86 -22.16 -26.35
N ASP A 440 -17.55 -23.20 -25.57
CA ASP A 440 -17.54 -23.16 -24.10
C ASP A 440 -16.31 -22.41 -23.54
N PHE A 441 -15.11 -22.65 -24.09
CA PHE A 441 -13.92 -21.88 -23.74
C PHE A 441 -14.05 -20.42 -24.22
N VAL A 442 -14.59 -20.21 -25.43
CA VAL A 442 -14.83 -18.87 -25.97
C VAL A 442 -15.86 -18.11 -25.13
N GLU A 443 -16.91 -18.77 -24.62
CA GLU A 443 -17.84 -18.15 -23.66
C GLU A 443 -17.11 -17.72 -22.37
N ALA A 444 -16.25 -18.58 -21.81
CA ALA A 444 -15.47 -18.25 -20.61
C ALA A 444 -14.54 -17.04 -20.81
N VAL A 445 -13.86 -16.95 -21.96
CA VAL A 445 -13.01 -15.79 -22.30
C VAL A 445 -13.85 -14.51 -22.43
N ASN A 446 -15.01 -14.57 -23.08
CA ASN A 446 -15.90 -13.40 -23.22
C ASN A 446 -16.40 -12.92 -21.85
N VAL A 447 -16.89 -13.83 -21.01
CA VAL A 447 -17.40 -13.51 -19.67
C VAL A 447 -16.31 -12.89 -18.77
N GLY A 448 -15.08 -13.43 -18.80
CA GLY A 448 -13.95 -12.84 -18.07
C GLY A 448 -13.53 -11.47 -18.62
N SER A 449 -13.57 -11.30 -19.95
CA SER A 449 -13.21 -10.04 -20.61
C SER A 449 -14.21 -8.93 -20.31
N ASP A 450 -15.51 -9.21 -20.41
CA ASP A 450 -16.59 -8.28 -20.06
C ASP A 450 -16.52 -7.86 -18.59
N ALA A 451 -16.24 -8.81 -17.70
CA ALA A 451 -16.03 -8.54 -16.28
C ALA A 451 -14.83 -7.59 -16.05
N ILE A 452 -13.74 -7.77 -16.80
CA ILE A 452 -12.55 -6.92 -16.73
C ILE A 452 -12.82 -5.51 -17.27
N GLU A 453 -13.43 -5.39 -18.46
CA GLU A 453 -13.79 -4.10 -19.10
C GLU A 453 -14.71 -3.25 -18.21
N LYS A 454 -15.74 -3.89 -17.64
CA LYS A 454 -16.70 -3.23 -16.73
C LYS A 454 -16.02 -2.66 -15.49
N HIS A 455 -15.06 -3.38 -14.91
CA HIS A 455 -14.39 -2.99 -13.66
C HIS A 455 -13.23 -2.01 -13.87
N ALA A 456 -12.58 -2.02 -15.04
CA ALA A 456 -11.55 -1.06 -15.41
C ALA A 456 -12.07 0.39 -15.37
N LEU A 457 -13.34 0.61 -15.75
CA LEU A 457 -14.02 1.92 -15.72
C LEU A 457 -14.12 2.54 -14.32
N LEU A 458 -14.02 1.73 -13.26
CA LEU A 458 -14.18 2.16 -11.87
C LEU A 458 -12.83 2.50 -11.21
N GLN A 459 -11.72 2.35 -11.92
CA GLN A 459 -10.37 2.52 -11.37
C GLN A 459 -9.81 3.91 -11.62
N SER A 460 -8.99 4.40 -10.68
CA SER A 460 -8.17 5.59 -10.93
C SER A 460 -7.00 5.26 -11.87
N PRO A 461 -6.46 6.24 -12.63
CA PRO A 461 -5.26 6.05 -13.45
C PRO A 461 -4.07 5.45 -12.69
N SER A 462 -3.87 5.84 -11.43
CA SER A 462 -2.83 5.27 -10.57
C SER A 462 -3.02 3.77 -10.29
N ARG A 463 -4.27 3.33 -10.11
CA ARG A 463 -4.59 1.92 -9.86
C ARG A 463 -4.44 1.09 -11.14
N LEU A 464 -4.78 1.66 -12.30
CA LEU A 464 -4.53 1.03 -13.60
C LEU A 464 -3.02 0.75 -13.80
N GLU A 465 -2.13 1.67 -13.42
CA GLU A 465 -0.66 1.43 -13.46
C GLU A 465 -0.16 0.34 -12.48
N GLU A 466 -0.89 0.07 -11.39
CA GLU A 466 -0.60 -1.05 -10.48
C GLU A 466 -1.07 -2.38 -11.10
N LEU A 467 -2.29 -2.40 -11.63
CA LEU A 467 -2.90 -3.56 -12.28
C LEU A 467 -2.11 -3.99 -13.52
N VAL A 468 -1.61 -3.05 -14.32
CA VAL A 468 -0.70 -3.34 -15.45
C VAL A 468 0.55 -4.12 -14.98
N LYS A 469 1.15 -3.74 -13.84
CA LYS A 469 2.33 -4.44 -13.31
C LYS A 469 2.00 -5.86 -12.85
N ILE A 470 0.82 -6.06 -12.27
CA ILE A 470 0.31 -7.39 -11.90
C ILE A 470 0.16 -8.25 -13.16
N PHE A 471 -0.46 -7.71 -14.21
CA PHE A 471 -0.60 -8.39 -15.50
C PHE A 471 0.76 -8.76 -16.12
N ILE A 472 1.72 -7.82 -16.14
CA ILE A 472 3.09 -8.04 -16.64
C ILE A 472 3.77 -9.15 -15.83
N HIS A 473 3.65 -9.15 -14.50
CA HIS A 473 4.30 -10.14 -13.65
C HIS A 473 3.71 -11.54 -13.86
N ALA A 474 2.38 -11.66 -13.83
CA ALA A 474 1.67 -12.91 -14.10
C ALA A 474 2.00 -13.46 -15.51
N THR A 475 2.02 -12.60 -16.53
CA THR A 475 2.42 -12.96 -17.91
C THR A 475 3.85 -13.47 -17.95
N ASN A 476 4.80 -12.79 -17.30
CA ASN A 476 6.21 -13.24 -17.28
C ASN A 476 6.37 -14.60 -16.58
N LEU A 477 5.62 -14.87 -15.51
CA LEU A 477 5.66 -16.18 -14.84
C LEU A 477 5.15 -17.31 -15.75
N HIS A 478 4.16 -17.05 -16.62
CA HIS A 478 3.75 -18.00 -17.67
C HIS A 478 4.83 -18.26 -18.72
N LEU A 479 5.69 -17.30 -19.07
CA LEU A 479 6.80 -17.52 -20.03
C LEU A 479 7.77 -18.62 -19.58
N TYR A 480 8.08 -18.64 -18.29
CA TYR A 480 9.08 -19.54 -17.73
C TYR A 480 8.60 -21.00 -17.69
N TYR A 481 7.29 -21.22 -17.68
CA TYR A 481 6.67 -22.55 -17.80
C TYR A 481 7.00 -23.20 -19.15
N PHE A 482 6.78 -22.48 -20.25
CA PHE A 482 7.04 -23.02 -21.60
C PHE A 482 8.52 -23.04 -22.01
N GLY A 483 9.34 -22.14 -21.45
CA GLY A 483 10.74 -21.96 -21.86
C GLY A 483 11.75 -22.99 -21.33
N THR A 484 11.47 -23.67 -20.21
CA THR A 484 12.50 -24.38 -19.43
C THR A 484 12.75 -25.85 -19.80
N ARG A 485 11.82 -26.55 -20.47
CA ARG A 485 11.99 -27.99 -20.79
C ARG A 485 12.66 -28.28 -22.15
N PHE A 486 12.78 -27.31 -23.06
CA PHE A 486 13.36 -27.58 -24.40
C PHE A 486 14.88 -27.81 -24.40
N THR A 487 15.60 -27.29 -23.41
CA THR A 487 17.07 -27.39 -23.30
C THR A 487 17.58 -28.65 -22.59
N ARG A 488 16.72 -29.41 -21.90
CA ARG A 488 17.11 -30.65 -21.18
C ARG A 488 16.89 -31.95 -21.98
N ILE A 489 15.98 -31.96 -22.95
CA ILE A 489 15.55 -33.20 -23.64
C ILE A 489 16.41 -33.50 -24.89
N SER A 490 17.29 -32.59 -25.31
CA SER A 490 17.99 -32.63 -26.61
C SER A 490 19.43 -33.18 -26.59
N SER A 491 19.91 -33.80 -25.51
CA SER A 491 21.28 -34.37 -25.43
C SER A 491 21.39 -35.73 -24.73
N PRO A 492 21.53 -36.85 -25.47
CA PRO A 492 21.82 -38.16 -24.91
C PRO A 492 23.34 -38.44 -24.91
N THR A 493 24.08 -37.90 -23.93
CA THR A 493 25.40 -38.47 -23.57
C THR A 493 25.88 -38.06 -22.18
N SER A 494 26.49 -39.03 -21.49
CA SER A 494 27.12 -38.87 -20.17
C SER A 494 28.27 -37.86 -20.18
N LEU A 495 28.27 -36.94 -19.21
CA LEU A 495 29.48 -36.20 -18.82
C LEU A 495 29.57 -36.09 -17.29
N LYS A 496 30.37 -37.00 -16.71
CA LYS A 496 30.93 -36.79 -15.37
C LYS A 496 31.85 -35.57 -15.44
N MET A 497 31.66 -34.58 -14.58
CA MET A 497 32.74 -33.64 -14.26
C MET A 497 33.31 -33.94 -12.88
N SER A 498 34.58 -34.34 -12.88
CA SER A 498 35.33 -34.63 -11.66
C SER A 498 35.76 -33.32 -11.00
N TYR A 499 35.60 -33.24 -9.67
CA TYR A 499 36.42 -32.36 -8.86
C TYR A 499 37.89 -32.82 -8.89
N GLY A 500 38.83 -31.89 -8.74
CA GLY A 500 40.24 -32.25 -8.51
C GLY A 500 41.26 -31.13 -8.71
N GLY A 501 41.68 -30.48 -7.62
CA GLY A 501 42.94 -29.71 -7.50
C GLY A 501 43.07 -28.42 -8.34
N GLY A 502 43.84 -27.42 -7.92
CA GLY A 502 44.69 -27.36 -6.73
C GLY A 502 45.93 -26.48 -6.92
N SER A 503 45.76 -25.18 -6.68
CA SER A 503 46.78 -24.27 -6.11
C SER A 503 47.97 -23.74 -6.95
N TYR A 504 48.44 -22.56 -6.52
CA TYR A 504 49.69 -21.83 -6.86
C TYR A 504 49.86 -21.43 -8.35
N GLY A 505 50.57 -20.37 -8.72
CA GLY A 505 51.33 -19.37 -7.96
C GLY A 505 52.55 -18.92 -8.78
N GLY A 506 52.82 -17.61 -8.83
CA GLY A 506 54.14 -17.03 -9.14
C GLY A 506 54.89 -17.40 -10.44
N GLY A 507 54.68 -16.59 -11.48
CA GLY A 507 55.79 -15.93 -12.20
C GLY A 507 56.66 -16.68 -13.24
N ARG A 508 57.34 -15.85 -14.04
CA ARG A 508 58.43 -16.14 -15.00
C ARG A 508 58.14 -17.07 -16.20
N GLY A 509 58.38 -16.50 -17.39
CA GLY A 509 59.41 -17.06 -18.27
C GLY A 509 58.97 -17.60 -19.64
N GLY A 510 59.31 -16.83 -20.67
CA GLY A 510 60.09 -17.36 -21.80
C GLY A 510 59.42 -18.30 -22.81
N GLY A 511 59.09 -17.72 -23.97
CA GLY A 511 59.85 -18.05 -25.20
C GLY A 511 59.34 -19.18 -26.10
N GLY A 512 59.11 -18.83 -27.37
CA GLY A 512 59.03 -19.74 -28.51
C GLY A 512 57.70 -20.51 -28.67
N GLY A 513 57.11 -20.65 -29.85
CA GLY A 513 57.48 -20.09 -31.16
C GLY A 513 57.15 -21.06 -32.30
N GLY A 514 56.69 -20.53 -33.44
CA GLY A 514 56.86 -21.19 -34.74
C GLY A 514 55.68 -21.98 -35.33
N GLY A 515 54.79 -21.27 -36.04
CA GLY A 515 54.34 -21.62 -37.40
C GLY A 515 53.30 -22.75 -37.60
N GLY A 516 52.40 -22.66 -38.57
CA GLY A 516 52.15 -21.57 -39.54
C GLY A 516 51.21 -21.97 -40.69
N TYR A 517 50.90 -21.00 -41.57
CA TYR A 517 50.04 -21.08 -42.79
C TYR A 517 48.52 -21.23 -42.53
N SER A 518 47.58 -20.54 -43.20
CA SER A 518 47.53 -19.34 -44.10
C SER A 518 46.05 -18.92 -44.25
N GLY A 519 45.57 -17.69 -44.59
CA GLY A 519 46.19 -16.42 -45.01
C GLY A 519 45.10 -15.37 -45.37
N TYR A 520 45.40 -14.41 -46.27
CA TYR A 520 44.47 -13.47 -46.96
C TYR A 520 43.65 -12.43 -46.15
N ASP A 521 44.31 -11.68 -45.26
CA ASP A 521 44.84 -10.31 -45.51
C ASP A 521 44.03 -9.18 -46.24
N LYS A 522 44.33 -7.92 -45.84
CA LYS A 522 44.12 -6.57 -46.49
C LYS A 522 42.77 -5.83 -46.33
N TYR A 523 42.70 -4.49 -46.15
CA TYR A 523 43.67 -3.35 -45.97
C TYR A 523 43.04 -2.40 -44.90
N ALA A 524 43.68 -1.98 -43.79
CA ALA A 524 44.83 -1.08 -43.57
C ALA A 524 44.48 0.39 -43.22
N SER A 525 44.96 0.87 -42.06
CA SER A 525 45.67 2.15 -41.99
C SER A 525 46.68 2.20 -40.82
N ARG A 526 47.78 2.90 -41.12
CA ARG A 526 49.01 3.26 -40.38
C ARG A 526 48.74 4.30 -39.26
N ASP A 527 49.67 4.80 -38.43
CA ASP A 527 51.06 4.51 -37.96
C ASP A 527 51.28 5.50 -36.75
N ASN A 528 52.20 5.39 -35.77
CA ASN A 528 52.96 4.29 -35.15
C ASN A 528 53.81 4.87 -33.96
N TYR A 529 54.42 4.03 -33.09
CA TYR A 529 55.37 4.36 -32.00
C TYR A 529 54.89 5.25 -30.81
N SER A 530 55.53 5.27 -29.62
CA SER A 530 56.27 4.26 -28.80
C SER A 530 56.75 4.93 -27.49
N SER A 531 57.05 4.16 -26.44
CA SER A 531 57.92 4.43 -25.26
C SER A 531 58.02 5.89 -24.73
N GLY A 532 57.71 6.22 -23.47
CA GLY A 532 57.85 5.43 -22.25
C GLY A 532 59.27 5.54 -21.68
N TYR A 533 59.45 6.22 -20.54
CA TYR A 533 60.57 6.07 -19.59
C TYR A 533 60.12 6.54 -18.18
N SER A 534 60.91 6.22 -17.14
CA SER A 534 60.42 5.97 -15.77
C SER A 534 61.30 6.62 -14.68
N TYR A 535 60.84 6.52 -13.41
CA TYR A 535 61.45 6.98 -12.15
C TYR A 535 61.57 8.51 -12.00
N GLY A 536 61.49 9.13 -10.81
CA GLY A 536 61.31 8.73 -9.40
C GLY A 536 61.51 10.03 -8.57
N GLY A 537 61.28 10.19 -7.27
CA GLY A 537 60.84 9.38 -6.13
C GLY A 537 61.07 10.24 -4.84
N GLY A 538 60.76 9.73 -3.65
CA GLY A 538 61.18 10.35 -2.37
C GLY A 538 60.20 11.36 -1.75
N GLY A 539 59.90 11.18 -0.45
CA GLY A 539 58.95 12.01 0.30
C GLY A 539 59.57 13.13 1.15
N GLY A 540 58.71 13.87 1.85
CA GLY A 540 59.08 14.94 2.80
C GLY A 540 57.88 15.30 3.71
N TYR A 541 58.13 15.71 4.96
CA TYR A 541 57.15 15.79 6.05
C TYR A 541 56.92 17.22 6.57
N GLY A 542 55.80 17.45 7.29
CA GLY A 542 55.46 18.69 8.04
C GLY A 542 54.63 19.69 7.22
N GLY A 543 53.59 20.38 7.72
CA GLY A 543 53.25 20.82 9.09
C GLY A 543 53.79 22.24 9.34
N GLY A 544 53.04 23.27 9.79
CA GLY A 544 51.60 23.41 10.09
C GLY A 544 51.32 24.81 10.70
N GLY A 545 50.06 25.28 10.68
CA GLY A 545 49.62 26.60 11.23
C GLY A 545 50.05 27.84 10.40
N GLY A 546 49.43 29.02 10.52
CA GLY A 546 48.22 29.43 11.27
C GLY A 546 48.09 30.98 11.32
N GLY A 547 46.86 31.52 11.30
CA GLY A 547 46.56 32.97 11.41
C GLY A 547 46.88 33.82 10.16
N GLY A 548 46.30 35.02 9.97
CA GLY A 548 45.24 35.71 10.72
C GLY A 548 45.19 37.23 10.42
N GLY A 549 43.98 37.81 10.26
CA GLY A 549 43.74 39.25 10.07
C GLY A 549 44.05 39.82 8.66
N GLY A 550 43.44 40.92 8.21
CA GLY A 550 42.32 41.70 8.76
C GLY A 550 42.26 43.16 8.25
N GLY A 551 41.06 43.65 7.92
CA GLY A 551 40.74 45.09 7.74
C GLY A 551 40.99 45.73 6.36
N TYR A 552 40.55 46.97 6.05
CA TYR A 552 39.46 47.83 6.56
C TYR A 552 39.24 49.01 5.55
N GLY A 553 37.98 49.44 5.31
CA GLY A 553 37.62 50.74 4.67
C GLY A 553 37.77 50.85 3.13
N GLY A 554 37.08 51.76 2.41
CA GLY A 554 35.96 52.64 2.78
C GLY A 554 35.79 53.89 1.87
N GLY A 555 34.59 54.10 1.29
CA GLY A 555 34.14 55.35 0.57
C GLY A 555 34.80 55.66 -0.79
N GLY A 556 34.21 56.42 -1.74
CA GLY A 556 32.85 57.00 -1.89
C GLY A 556 32.80 58.10 -3.00
N GLY A 557 31.68 58.24 -3.75
CA GLY A 557 31.37 59.33 -4.72
C GLY A 557 31.73 59.05 -6.21
N SER A 558 30.78 58.91 -7.16
CA SER A 558 29.96 59.93 -7.92
C SER A 558 30.81 60.73 -8.96
N VAL A 559 30.50 60.90 -10.26
CA VAL A 559 29.24 61.33 -10.96
C VAL A 559 29.21 60.94 -12.47
N ASN A 560 28.01 60.64 -13.02
CA ASN A 560 27.48 60.63 -14.44
C ASN A 560 28.30 60.30 -15.71
N GLY A 561 27.69 59.50 -16.60
CA GLY A 561 27.94 59.40 -18.05
C GLY A 561 26.95 58.45 -18.76
N TYR A 562 26.42 58.79 -19.94
CA TYR A 562 25.23 58.13 -20.54
C TYR A 562 25.50 56.91 -21.46
N SER A 563 24.51 56.00 -21.46
CA SER A 563 24.08 55.08 -22.55
C SER A 563 25.00 53.95 -23.05
N GLY A 564 24.45 52.72 -23.03
CA GLY A 564 24.59 51.83 -24.20
C GLY A 564 24.98 50.36 -23.97
N GLY A 565 24.07 49.54 -23.45
CA GLY A 565 24.06 48.07 -23.70
C GLY A 565 25.10 47.20 -22.98
N GLY A 566 24.83 45.89 -22.98
CA GLY A 566 25.67 44.87 -22.34
C GLY A 566 25.25 44.55 -20.91
N GLY A 567 24.91 43.28 -20.65
CA GLY A 567 24.62 42.82 -19.28
C GLY A 567 25.90 42.47 -18.51
N TYR A 568 25.78 42.29 -17.18
CA TYR A 568 26.15 41.07 -16.45
C TYR A 568 26.09 41.28 -14.92
N SER A 569 25.50 40.30 -14.23
CA SER A 569 25.80 39.88 -12.83
C SER A 569 25.24 40.64 -11.60
N GLY A 570 24.91 39.84 -10.58
CA GLY A 570 24.66 40.21 -9.18
C GLY A 570 23.19 40.53 -8.83
N GLY A 571 22.50 39.86 -7.91
CA GLY A 571 22.79 38.71 -7.04
C GLY A 571 21.64 38.56 -6.02
N GLY A 572 21.40 37.45 -5.33
CA GLY A 572 22.02 36.13 -5.34
C GLY A 572 21.17 35.13 -4.54
N GLY A 573 21.51 33.84 -4.62
CA GLY A 573 20.79 32.74 -3.95
C GLY A 573 21.33 31.42 -4.47
N GLY A 574 22.19 30.77 -3.67
CA GLY A 574 23.13 29.77 -4.18
C GLY A 574 22.49 28.47 -4.68
N GLY A 575 22.50 28.27 -6.00
CA GLY A 575 22.41 26.95 -6.62
C GLY A 575 23.81 26.36 -6.82
N TYR A 576 24.10 25.22 -6.21
CA TYR A 576 25.35 24.48 -6.45
C TYR A 576 25.20 23.64 -7.72
N GLY A 577 26.03 23.92 -8.72
CA GLY A 577 25.86 23.42 -10.08
C GLY A 577 26.15 21.92 -10.27
N GLY A 578 25.48 21.33 -11.25
CA GLY A 578 25.79 19.98 -11.73
C GLY A 578 27.00 19.96 -12.67
N GLY A 579 27.92 19.03 -12.43
CA GLY A 579 28.91 18.59 -13.43
C GLY A 579 28.38 17.35 -14.14
N GLY A 580 28.27 17.38 -15.47
CA GLY A 580 27.72 16.28 -16.25
C GLY A 580 28.64 15.04 -16.28
N GLY A 581 28.23 13.97 -15.60
CA GLY A 581 28.76 12.61 -15.77
C GLY A 581 27.91 11.82 -16.77
N ARG A 582 28.56 11.10 -17.69
CA ARG A 582 27.89 10.34 -18.77
C ARG A 582 26.99 9.22 -18.21
N GLY A 583 25.88 8.96 -18.90
CA GLY A 583 24.82 8.09 -18.42
C GLY A 583 25.25 6.63 -18.19
N GLY A 584 24.86 6.10 -17.02
CA GLY A 584 24.63 4.68 -16.78
C GLY A 584 23.16 4.50 -16.42
N GLY A 585 22.50 3.50 -17.00
CA GLY A 585 21.04 3.32 -16.86
C GLY A 585 20.62 3.02 -15.41
N PHE A 586 19.68 3.80 -14.89
CA PHE A 586 19.04 3.50 -13.60
C PHE A 586 18.06 2.34 -13.77
N GLY A 587 18.50 1.14 -13.40
CA GLY A 587 17.62 -0.02 -13.27
C GLY A 587 16.61 0.19 -12.14
N GLY A 588 15.39 0.60 -12.50
CA GLY A 588 14.25 0.77 -11.59
C GLY A 588 13.68 -0.55 -11.08
N GLY A 589 14.49 -1.37 -10.41
CA GLY A 589 14.11 -2.67 -9.85
C GLY A 589 13.24 -2.53 -8.61
N GLY A 590 11.95 -2.28 -8.82
CA GLY A 590 10.87 -2.27 -7.83
C GLY A 590 10.01 -3.55 -7.86
N GLY A 591 10.64 -4.72 -7.99
CA GLY A 591 10.01 -6.02 -7.71
C GLY A 591 10.45 -6.55 -6.35
N ASP A 592 9.70 -7.49 -5.79
CA ASP A 592 9.94 -8.06 -4.46
C ASP A 592 11.28 -8.78 -4.38
N ARG A 593 12.26 -8.10 -3.77
CA ARG A 593 13.60 -8.65 -3.52
C ARG A 593 13.64 -9.68 -2.38
N MET A 594 12.48 -10.13 -1.89
CA MET A 594 12.35 -10.83 -0.62
C MET A 594 12.26 -12.36 -0.74
N SER A 595 11.83 -12.89 -1.89
CA SER A 595 11.92 -14.32 -2.23
C SER A 595 13.37 -14.77 -2.43
N ASN A 596 14.12 -14.02 -3.24
CA ASN A 596 15.52 -14.30 -3.59
C ASN A 596 16.52 -13.95 -2.47
N LEU A 597 16.05 -13.34 -1.37
CA LEU A 597 16.89 -13.01 -0.21
C LEU A 597 17.30 -14.31 0.49
N GLY A 598 18.60 -14.55 0.62
CA GLY A 598 19.16 -15.76 1.23
C GLY A 598 19.58 -16.85 0.25
N ASP A 599 19.41 -16.66 -1.06
CA ASP A 599 19.85 -17.63 -2.08
C ASP A 599 21.39 -17.66 -2.22
N GLY A 600 22.07 -16.61 -1.76
CA GLY A 600 23.53 -16.56 -1.65
C GLY A 600 24.09 -17.20 -0.37
N LEU A 601 23.25 -17.70 0.53
CA LEU A 601 23.71 -18.32 1.78
C LEU A 601 24.43 -19.64 1.51
N GLN A 602 25.69 -19.73 1.92
CA GLN A 602 26.43 -20.97 1.87
C GLN A 602 25.83 -22.00 2.84
N LYS A 603 25.45 -23.17 2.33
CA LYS A 603 24.98 -24.31 3.14
C LYS A 603 26.05 -24.68 4.16
N GLN A 604 25.77 -24.56 5.46
CA GLN A 604 26.69 -25.00 6.50
C GLN A 604 26.66 -26.54 6.58
N SER A 605 27.82 -27.16 6.79
CA SER A 605 27.94 -28.58 7.11
C SER A 605 28.21 -28.73 8.61
N TRP A 606 27.37 -29.51 9.29
CA TRP A 606 27.49 -29.77 10.73
C TRP A 606 27.95 -31.21 10.95
N ASP A 607 29.19 -31.38 11.40
CA ASP A 607 29.72 -32.66 11.85
C ASP A 607 29.59 -32.76 13.38
N ILE A 608 28.64 -33.59 13.83
CA ILE A 608 28.20 -33.67 15.23
C ILE A 608 29.35 -34.08 16.16
N ASP A 609 30.28 -34.91 15.69
CA ASP A 609 31.38 -35.42 16.49
C ASP A 609 32.49 -34.39 16.73
N THR A 610 32.63 -33.39 15.84
CA THR A 610 33.62 -32.32 15.96
C THR A 610 33.05 -30.98 16.44
N MET A 611 31.73 -30.85 16.57
CA MET A 611 31.11 -29.64 17.14
C MET A 611 31.51 -29.41 18.61
N PRO A 612 31.84 -28.17 19.02
CA PRO A 612 32.02 -27.84 20.43
C PRO A 612 30.76 -28.14 21.24
N LYS A 613 30.87 -29.02 22.23
CA LYS A 613 29.80 -29.32 23.19
C LYS A 613 29.52 -28.10 24.06
N PHE A 614 28.27 -27.93 24.44
CA PHE A 614 27.81 -26.86 25.32
C PHE A 614 26.87 -27.41 26.39
N GLU A 615 26.87 -26.77 27.55
CA GLU A 615 25.89 -27.03 28.60
C GLU A 615 24.56 -26.35 28.21
N LYS A 616 23.45 -27.05 28.43
CA LYS A 616 22.08 -26.50 28.21
C LYS A 616 21.07 -26.86 29.30
N SER A 617 21.38 -27.82 30.18
CA SER A 617 20.49 -28.24 31.25
C SER A 617 20.91 -27.61 32.58
N PHE A 618 20.38 -26.43 32.86
CA PHE A 618 20.72 -25.65 34.06
C PHE A 618 19.72 -25.85 35.21
N TYR A 619 18.53 -26.37 34.92
CA TYR A 619 17.47 -26.48 35.92
C TYR A 619 17.87 -27.42 37.06
N LYS A 620 17.90 -26.86 38.26
CA LYS A 620 17.99 -27.60 39.52
C LYS A 620 16.68 -27.34 40.26
N GLU A 621 15.86 -28.38 40.36
CA GLU A 621 14.57 -28.29 41.03
C GLU A 621 14.78 -27.94 42.51
N ASP A 622 14.08 -26.91 43.00
CA ASP A 622 14.16 -26.51 44.41
C ASP A 622 13.57 -27.63 45.29
N PRO A 623 14.13 -27.91 46.50
CA PRO A 623 13.60 -28.94 47.38
C PRO A 623 12.10 -28.81 47.69
N GLN A 624 11.53 -27.61 47.69
CA GLN A 624 10.08 -27.41 47.86
C GLN A 624 9.29 -27.90 46.64
N VAL A 625 9.79 -27.63 45.43
CA VAL A 625 9.21 -28.11 44.16
C VAL A 625 9.35 -29.62 44.05
N THR A 626 10.51 -30.19 44.39
CA THR A 626 10.73 -31.64 44.41
C THR A 626 9.76 -32.35 45.35
N ASN A 627 9.57 -31.84 46.57
CA ASN A 627 8.68 -32.42 47.58
C ASN A 627 7.18 -32.15 47.31
N ARG A 628 6.82 -31.25 46.39
CA ARG A 628 5.42 -30.97 46.00
C ARG A 628 4.78 -32.22 45.40
N SER A 629 3.64 -32.66 45.94
CA SER A 629 2.97 -33.88 45.48
C SER A 629 2.38 -33.72 44.08
N ASP A 630 2.21 -34.82 43.33
CA ASP A 630 1.60 -34.77 41.99
C ASP A 630 0.16 -34.26 42.03
N ALA A 631 -0.55 -34.49 43.14
CA ALA A 631 -1.89 -33.95 43.37
C ALA A 631 -1.87 -32.42 43.52
N ASP A 632 -0.90 -31.87 44.24
CA ASP A 632 -0.72 -30.41 44.38
C ASP A 632 -0.27 -29.76 43.06
N VAL A 633 0.62 -30.42 42.32
CA VAL A 633 1.02 -29.99 40.97
C VAL A 633 -0.17 -29.98 40.02
N ALA A 634 -1.00 -31.03 40.03
CA ALA A 634 -2.22 -31.10 39.22
C ALA A 634 -3.24 -30.02 39.61
N LYS A 635 -3.39 -29.76 40.92
CA LYS A 635 -4.26 -28.70 41.45
C LYS A 635 -3.78 -27.30 41.04
N PHE A 636 -2.48 -27.03 41.11
CA PHE A 636 -1.89 -25.76 40.66
C PHE A 636 -2.07 -25.56 39.16
N ARG A 637 -1.79 -26.60 38.36
CA ARG A 637 -2.02 -26.60 36.90
C ARG A 637 -3.50 -26.33 36.58
N ALA A 638 -4.43 -26.98 37.26
CA ALA A 638 -5.87 -26.75 37.08
C ALA A 638 -6.28 -25.31 37.46
N LEU A 639 -5.81 -24.79 38.60
CA LEU A 639 -6.08 -23.42 39.07
C LEU A 639 -5.66 -22.36 38.03
N HIS A 640 -4.51 -22.57 37.38
CA HIS A 640 -3.96 -21.67 36.37
C HIS A 640 -4.30 -22.06 34.92
N SER A 641 -5.25 -22.99 34.72
CA SER A 641 -5.66 -23.48 33.39
C SER A 641 -4.49 -23.91 32.50
N MET A 642 -3.55 -24.65 33.09
CA MET A 642 -2.36 -25.18 32.40
C MET A 642 -2.65 -26.56 31.80
N ALA A 643 -2.59 -26.68 30.48
CA ALA A 643 -2.50 -27.97 29.78
C ALA A 643 -1.06 -28.23 29.34
N ILE A 644 -0.58 -29.46 29.56
CA ILE A 644 0.81 -29.86 29.35
C ILE A 644 0.87 -31.00 28.33
N THR A 645 1.79 -30.92 27.38
CA THR A 645 2.06 -31.97 26.39
C THR A 645 3.55 -32.29 26.37
N GLY A 646 3.88 -33.58 26.26
CA GLY A 646 5.24 -34.10 26.30
C GLY A 646 5.50 -34.99 27.53
N THR A 647 6.64 -35.67 27.52
CA THR A 647 7.10 -36.57 28.60
C THR A 647 7.97 -35.81 29.61
N ASN A 648 8.03 -36.26 30.86
CA ASN A 648 8.97 -35.76 31.89
C ASN A 648 9.04 -34.21 31.99
N VAL A 649 7.88 -33.54 31.92
CA VAL A 649 7.82 -32.07 31.98
C VAL A 649 8.06 -31.60 33.41
N PRO A 650 9.04 -30.70 33.67
CA PRO A 650 9.34 -30.17 35.00
C PRO A 650 8.10 -29.63 35.74
N LYS A 651 8.09 -29.75 37.07
CA LYS A 651 7.02 -29.21 37.91
C LYS A 651 7.00 -27.67 37.81
N PRO A 652 5.82 -27.03 37.90
CA PRO A 652 5.72 -25.57 37.93
C PRO A 652 6.23 -25.02 39.26
N VAL A 653 6.78 -23.80 39.22
CA VAL A 653 7.25 -23.05 40.38
C VAL A 653 6.22 -22.01 40.81
N GLU A 654 5.96 -21.89 42.12
CA GLU A 654 4.95 -20.97 42.65
C GLU A 654 5.53 -19.59 42.99
N THR A 655 6.81 -19.54 43.39
CA THR A 655 7.53 -18.31 43.74
C THR A 655 8.76 -18.08 42.84
N PHE A 656 9.31 -16.86 42.84
CA PHE A 656 10.54 -16.58 42.09
C PHE A 656 11.75 -17.34 42.65
N ASP A 657 11.81 -17.56 43.97
CA ASP A 657 12.94 -18.23 44.62
C ASP A 657 12.98 -19.74 44.29
N GLU A 658 11.82 -20.37 44.06
CA GLU A 658 11.72 -21.75 43.52
C GLU A 658 12.21 -21.91 42.07
N ALA A 659 12.36 -20.82 41.30
CA ALA A 659 12.69 -20.87 39.87
C ALA A 659 14.12 -21.36 39.58
N GLY A 660 14.97 -21.52 40.59
CA GLY A 660 16.35 -22.00 40.44
C GLY A 660 17.30 -21.02 39.73
N PHE A 661 16.90 -19.75 39.58
CA PHE A 661 17.72 -18.74 38.92
C PHE A 661 18.95 -18.33 39.76
N PRO A 662 20.11 -18.07 39.13
CA PRO A 662 21.26 -17.51 39.82
C PRO A 662 20.98 -16.14 40.46
N ALA A 663 21.70 -15.83 41.54
CA ALA A 663 21.50 -14.60 42.34
C ALA A 663 21.53 -13.30 41.51
N TYR A 664 22.35 -13.22 40.45
CA TYR A 664 22.47 -12.06 39.58
C TYR A 664 21.27 -11.84 38.62
N VAL A 665 20.45 -12.89 38.38
CA VAL A 665 19.16 -12.79 37.68
C VAL A 665 18.09 -12.43 38.71
N MET A 666 18.10 -13.12 39.85
CA MET A 666 17.13 -12.91 40.93
C MET A 666 17.15 -11.49 41.50
N SER A 667 18.31 -10.84 41.56
CA SER A 667 18.42 -9.43 41.94
C SER A 667 17.71 -8.50 40.96
N GLU A 668 17.82 -8.75 39.65
CA GLU A 668 17.18 -7.94 38.60
C GLU A 668 15.66 -8.17 38.57
N VAL A 669 15.21 -9.41 38.77
CA VAL A 669 13.78 -9.76 38.90
C VAL A 669 13.16 -9.08 40.12
N LYS A 670 13.80 -9.17 41.29
CA LYS A 670 13.33 -8.52 42.52
C LYS A 670 13.37 -6.98 42.40
N ALA A 671 14.31 -6.41 41.65
CA ALA A 671 14.36 -4.97 41.39
C ALA A 671 13.21 -4.44 40.52
N GLN A 672 12.50 -5.28 39.75
CA GLN A 672 11.29 -4.86 39.03
C GLN A 672 10.03 -4.78 39.92
N GLY A 673 10.09 -5.30 41.16
CA GLY A 673 8.96 -5.24 42.10
C GLY A 673 7.77 -6.13 41.74
N PHE A 674 7.95 -7.16 40.91
CA PHE A 674 6.88 -8.12 40.61
C PHE A 674 6.50 -8.94 41.86
N PRO A 675 5.20 -9.18 42.13
CA PRO A 675 4.76 -9.85 43.36
C PRO A 675 4.90 -11.37 43.32
N ALA A 676 4.69 -11.99 42.16
CA ALA A 676 4.76 -13.43 41.91
C ALA A 676 5.01 -13.70 40.42
N PRO A 677 5.52 -14.89 40.03
CA PRO A 677 5.57 -15.29 38.62
C PRO A 677 4.17 -15.41 38.01
N THR A 678 4.05 -15.15 36.71
CA THR A 678 2.81 -15.42 35.97
C THR A 678 2.67 -16.91 35.65
N ALA A 679 1.46 -17.38 35.31
CA ALA A 679 1.20 -18.78 34.99
C ALA A 679 2.13 -19.36 33.90
N ILE A 680 2.42 -18.59 32.83
CA ILE A 680 3.35 -19.02 31.78
C ILE A 680 4.81 -19.01 32.25
N GLN A 681 5.19 -18.12 33.18
CA GLN A 681 6.53 -18.09 33.78
C GLN A 681 6.74 -19.28 34.73
N SER A 682 5.78 -19.53 35.62
CA SER A 682 5.76 -20.63 36.59
C SER A 682 6.05 -21.99 35.96
N GLN A 683 5.49 -22.26 34.78
CA GLN A 683 5.73 -23.53 34.07
C GLN A 683 6.82 -23.41 33.00
N GLY A 684 6.96 -22.26 32.34
CA GLY A 684 7.87 -22.07 31.22
C GLY A 684 9.34 -21.88 31.60
N TRP A 685 9.67 -21.28 32.75
CA TRP A 685 11.06 -21.19 33.22
C TRP A 685 11.71 -22.55 33.49
N PRO A 686 11.13 -23.47 34.29
CA PRO A 686 11.75 -24.76 34.55
C PRO A 686 11.83 -25.61 33.26
N MET A 687 10.86 -25.47 32.34
CA MET A 687 10.93 -26.06 30.99
C MET A 687 12.12 -25.51 30.19
N ALA A 688 12.27 -24.19 30.08
CA ALA A 688 13.36 -23.58 29.32
C ALA A 688 14.75 -23.82 29.97
N LEU A 689 14.86 -23.82 31.29
CA LEU A 689 16.10 -24.11 32.00
C LEU A 689 16.52 -25.60 31.90
N SER A 690 15.61 -26.50 31.50
CA SER A 690 15.92 -27.93 31.31
C SER A 690 16.73 -28.24 30.04
N GLY A 691 16.89 -27.27 29.13
CA GLY A 691 17.66 -27.43 27.88
C GLY A 691 16.93 -28.19 26.77
N ARG A 692 15.66 -28.57 26.97
CA ARG A 692 14.77 -29.13 25.94
C ARG A 692 14.11 -28.04 25.10
N ASP A 693 13.65 -28.41 23.92
CA ASP A 693 12.86 -27.51 23.09
C ASP A 693 11.49 -27.24 23.73
N VAL A 694 10.99 -26.00 23.62
CA VAL A 694 9.81 -25.53 24.35
C VAL A 694 8.81 -24.89 23.40
N VAL A 695 7.53 -25.20 23.57
CA VAL A 695 6.41 -24.45 22.99
C VAL A 695 5.57 -23.84 24.12
N GLY A 696 5.54 -22.52 24.22
CA GLY A 696 4.82 -21.80 25.27
C GLY A 696 3.68 -20.94 24.72
N ILE A 697 2.45 -21.34 25.01
CA ILE A 697 1.23 -20.71 24.47
C ILE A 697 0.45 -20.08 25.61
N ALA A 698 0.30 -18.76 25.57
CA ALA A 698 -0.43 -18.00 26.58
C ALA A 698 -0.86 -16.65 26.00
N GLU A 699 -1.96 -16.07 26.53
CA GLU A 699 -2.52 -14.81 26.07
C GLU A 699 -1.52 -13.64 25.96
N THR A 700 -1.87 -12.60 25.21
CA THR A 700 -1.10 -11.34 25.19
C THR A 700 -1.06 -10.71 26.59
N GLY A 701 0.08 -10.09 26.94
CA GLY A 701 0.28 -9.53 28.29
C GLY A 701 0.54 -10.55 29.42
N SER A 702 0.64 -11.85 29.14
CA SER A 702 0.92 -12.89 30.15
C SER A 702 2.37 -12.98 30.63
N GLY A 703 3.31 -12.19 30.08
CA GLY A 703 4.71 -12.18 30.50
C GLY A 703 5.64 -13.17 29.77
N LYS A 704 5.26 -13.64 28.58
CA LYS A 704 6.05 -14.54 27.72
C LYS A 704 7.50 -14.07 27.51
N THR A 705 7.73 -12.78 27.28
CA THR A 705 9.08 -12.21 27.04
C THR A 705 10.07 -12.52 28.17
N LEU A 706 9.69 -12.34 29.45
CA LEU A 706 10.54 -12.71 30.58
C LEU A 706 10.67 -14.23 30.77
N THR A 707 9.76 -15.01 30.16
CA THR A 707 9.81 -16.47 30.22
C THR A 707 10.96 -17.03 29.38
N TYR A 708 11.29 -16.41 28.24
CA TYR A 708 12.47 -16.80 27.44
C TYR A 708 13.72 -15.95 27.68
N CYS A 709 13.59 -14.66 28.05
CA CYS A 709 14.75 -13.79 28.28
C CYS A 709 15.59 -14.18 29.51
N LEU A 710 14.96 -14.58 30.62
CA LEU A 710 15.70 -14.90 31.85
C LEU A 710 16.50 -16.22 31.73
N PRO A 711 15.94 -17.33 31.17
CA PRO A 711 16.73 -18.52 30.86
C PRO A 711 17.85 -18.25 29.84
N ALA A 712 17.63 -17.40 28.83
CA ALA A 712 18.66 -17.02 27.86
C ALA A 712 19.89 -16.35 28.52
N ILE A 713 19.70 -15.56 29.59
CA ILE A 713 20.80 -14.96 30.37
C ILE A 713 21.60 -16.03 31.11
N VAL A 714 20.94 -17.00 31.74
CA VAL A 714 21.61 -18.15 32.39
C VAL A 714 22.39 -18.96 31.36
N HIS A 715 21.76 -19.23 30.21
CA HIS A 715 22.35 -19.98 29.10
C HIS A 715 23.64 -19.34 28.60
N ILE A 716 23.65 -18.02 28.36
CA ILE A 716 24.84 -17.26 27.94
C ILE A 716 25.97 -17.39 28.95
N ASN A 717 25.68 -17.20 30.24
CA ASN A 717 26.70 -17.18 31.28
C ASN A 717 27.34 -18.57 31.54
N ALA A 718 26.73 -19.64 31.04
CA ALA A 718 27.31 -20.97 31.05
C ALA A 718 28.17 -21.29 29.80
N GLN A 719 28.18 -20.42 28.78
CA GLN A 719 29.00 -20.60 27.58
C GLN A 719 30.39 -19.96 27.71
N PRO A 720 31.38 -20.43 26.93
CA PRO A 720 32.64 -19.71 26.74
C PRO A 720 32.38 -18.29 26.22
N LEU A 721 33.14 -17.31 26.70
CA LEU A 721 33.08 -15.93 26.22
C LEU A 721 33.27 -15.84 24.70
N LEU A 722 32.72 -14.80 24.06
CA LEU A 722 32.85 -14.58 22.63
C LEU A 722 34.30 -14.24 22.24
N ALA A 723 34.82 -14.95 21.25
CA ALA A 723 36.07 -14.60 20.58
C ALA A 723 35.83 -13.56 19.45
N PRO A 724 36.86 -12.80 19.01
CA PRO A 724 36.74 -11.94 17.83
C PRO A 724 36.31 -12.75 16.59
N GLY A 725 35.19 -12.37 15.98
CA GLY A 725 34.60 -13.08 14.83
C GLY A 725 33.49 -14.08 15.19
N ASP A 726 33.24 -14.35 16.47
CA ASP A 726 32.09 -15.16 16.89
C ASP A 726 30.76 -14.46 16.59
N GLY A 727 29.77 -15.26 16.22
CA GLY A 727 28.36 -14.87 16.18
C GLY A 727 27.69 -14.87 17.56
N PRO A 728 26.39 -14.52 17.64
CA PRO A 728 25.64 -14.55 18.89
C PRO A 728 25.46 -15.96 19.45
N ILE A 729 25.23 -16.04 20.77
CA ILE A 729 24.89 -17.28 21.48
C ILE A 729 23.36 -17.47 21.51
N VAL A 730 22.64 -16.37 21.69
CA VAL A 730 21.17 -16.30 21.68
C VAL A 730 20.70 -15.56 20.43
N LEU A 731 19.77 -16.16 19.70
CA LEU A 731 19.06 -15.50 18.60
C LEU A 731 17.56 -15.44 18.94
N VAL A 732 16.98 -14.25 18.92
CA VAL A 732 15.53 -14.04 19.04
C VAL A 732 14.99 -13.50 17.72
N LEU A 733 14.06 -14.20 17.09
CA LEU A 733 13.38 -13.76 15.87
C LEU A 733 11.98 -13.25 16.20
N ALA A 734 11.63 -12.11 15.61
CA ALA A 734 10.32 -11.47 15.76
C ALA A 734 9.79 -10.96 14.39
N PRO A 735 8.47 -10.96 14.16
CA PRO A 735 7.87 -10.61 12.87
C PRO A 735 7.93 -9.11 12.55
N THR A 736 7.94 -8.25 13.57
CA THR A 736 7.93 -6.78 13.41
C THR A 736 9.18 -6.15 14.02
N ARG A 737 9.52 -4.96 13.51
CA ARG A 737 10.73 -4.21 13.90
C ARG A 737 10.55 -3.64 15.31
N GLU A 738 9.34 -3.16 15.60
CA GLU A 738 8.91 -2.58 16.86
C GLU A 738 8.96 -3.61 17.99
N LEU A 739 8.49 -4.84 17.74
CA LEU A 739 8.60 -5.95 18.71
C LEU A 739 10.06 -6.35 18.95
N ALA A 740 10.89 -6.42 17.90
CA ALA A 740 12.32 -6.69 18.05
C ALA A 740 13.03 -5.64 18.95
N VAL A 741 12.70 -4.35 18.79
CA VAL A 741 13.20 -3.28 19.67
C VAL A 741 12.64 -3.39 21.10
N GLN A 742 11.38 -3.76 21.28
CA GLN A 742 10.77 -4.00 22.60
C GLN A 742 11.48 -5.13 23.36
N ILE A 743 11.74 -6.27 22.70
CA ILE A 743 12.49 -7.39 23.28
C ILE A 743 13.93 -6.97 23.62
N GLN A 744 14.58 -6.19 22.75
CA GLN A 744 15.91 -5.63 23.04
C GLN A 744 15.92 -4.78 24.32
N GLN A 745 14.88 -3.95 24.53
CA GLN A 745 14.76 -3.12 25.73
C GLN A 745 14.62 -3.98 26.99
N GLU A 746 13.81 -5.04 26.97
CA GLU A 746 13.71 -5.97 28.11
C GLU A 746 15.06 -6.66 28.38
N ILE A 747 15.70 -7.25 27.37
CA ILE A 747 17.02 -7.90 27.54
C ILE A 747 18.08 -6.91 28.07
N THR A 748 17.99 -5.63 27.69
CA THR A 748 18.86 -4.56 28.20
C THR A 748 18.59 -4.18 29.66
N LYS A 749 17.40 -4.46 30.21
CA LYS A 749 17.14 -4.32 31.66
C LYS A 749 17.87 -5.42 32.43
N PHE A 750 17.56 -6.68 32.14
CA PHE A 750 18.03 -7.84 32.92
C PHE A 750 19.48 -8.25 32.61
N GLY A 751 20.03 -7.89 31.46
CA GLY A 751 21.42 -8.23 31.07
C GLY A 751 22.51 -7.36 31.73
N LYS A 752 22.14 -6.27 32.42
CA LYS A 752 23.09 -5.29 33.00
C LYS A 752 24.01 -5.92 34.05
N SER A 753 23.46 -6.66 35.01
CA SER A 753 24.24 -7.37 36.03
C SER A 753 25.31 -8.32 35.44
N SER A 754 25.01 -8.91 34.28
CA SER A 754 25.83 -9.95 33.63
C SER A 754 26.78 -9.42 32.54
N ARG A 755 26.83 -8.10 32.29
CA ARG A 755 27.61 -7.47 31.19
C ARG A 755 27.28 -8.00 29.78
N ILE A 756 26.07 -8.56 29.60
CA ILE A 756 25.63 -9.14 28.33
C ILE A 756 25.37 -8.03 27.32
N ARG A 757 26.01 -8.12 26.14
CA ARG A 757 25.79 -7.19 25.03
C ARG A 757 24.72 -7.76 24.11
N ASN A 758 23.86 -6.88 23.65
CA ASN A 758 22.80 -7.20 22.70
C ASN A 758 22.77 -6.17 21.57
N THR A 759 22.18 -6.53 20.43
CA THR A 759 21.82 -5.58 19.38
C THR A 759 20.54 -6.03 18.67
N CYS A 760 19.90 -5.10 17.97
CA CYS A 760 18.66 -5.35 17.22
C CYS A 760 18.88 -5.16 15.71
N VAL A 761 18.66 -6.23 14.94
CA VAL A 761 19.01 -6.35 13.52
C VAL A 761 17.72 -6.35 12.68
N TYR A 762 17.34 -5.17 12.22
CA TYR A 762 16.06 -4.97 11.53
C TYR A 762 16.13 -3.98 10.36
N GLY A 763 15.18 -4.12 9.42
CA GLY A 763 15.10 -3.32 8.20
C GLY A 763 14.73 -1.85 8.43
N GLY A 764 14.81 -1.02 7.38
CA GLY A 764 14.38 0.39 7.42
C GLY A 764 15.36 1.38 8.06
N VAL A 765 16.34 0.93 8.85
CA VAL A 765 17.42 1.77 9.41
C VAL A 765 18.79 1.48 8.78
N PRO A 766 19.76 2.42 8.83
CA PRO A 766 21.10 2.24 8.26
C PRO A 766 21.86 1.04 8.84
N LYS A 767 22.46 0.21 7.98
CA LYS A 767 23.18 -1.02 8.38
C LYS A 767 24.41 -0.74 9.26
N GLY A 768 25.04 0.43 9.14
CA GLY A 768 26.36 0.71 9.72
C GLY A 768 26.45 0.69 11.25
N GLY A 769 25.35 0.91 11.97
CA GLY A 769 25.27 0.71 13.41
C GLY A 769 25.24 -0.78 13.75
N GLN A 770 24.25 -1.49 13.21
CA GLN A 770 24.06 -2.94 13.39
C GLN A 770 25.33 -3.74 13.02
N ILE A 771 25.97 -3.44 11.90
CA ILE A 771 27.24 -4.08 11.49
C ILE A 771 28.34 -3.86 12.53
N ARG A 772 28.44 -2.65 13.10
CA ARG A 772 29.47 -2.30 14.09
C ARG A 772 29.27 -3.04 15.40
N ASP A 773 28.01 -3.24 15.80
CA ASP A 773 27.68 -3.98 17.02
C ASP A 773 27.94 -5.47 16.84
N LEU A 774 27.47 -6.06 15.73
CA LEU A 774 27.76 -7.45 15.37
C LEU A 774 29.28 -7.71 15.28
N ALA A 775 30.05 -6.80 14.67
CA ALA A 775 31.51 -6.94 14.55
C ALA A 775 32.28 -6.79 15.87
N LYS A 776 31.69 -6.16 16.91
CA LYS A 776 32.25 -6.15 18.27
C LYS A 776 31.99 -7.46 19.03
N GLY A 777 31.13 -8.32 18.51
CA GLY A 777 30.53 -9.45 19.23
C GLY A 777 29.37 -8.97 20.12
N VAL A 778 28.27 -9.70 20.06
CA VAL A 778 27.09 -9.55 20.91
C VAL A 778 26.62 -10.93 21.33
N GLU A 779 26.36 -11.14 22.62
CA GLU A 779 25.91 -12.44 23.12
C GLU A 779 24.45 -12.72 22.71
N VAL A 780 23.64 -11.67 22.57
CA VAL A 780 22.25 -11.73 22.09
C VAL A 780 22.09 -10.94 20.78
N CYS A 781 21.47 -11.57 19.77
CA CYS A 781 20.94 -10.90 18.60
C CYS A 781 19.40 -10.99 18.61
N ILE A 782 18.71 -9.86 18.53
CA ILE A 782 17.26 -9.81 18.28
C ILE A 782 17.07 -9.35 16.84
N ALA A 783 16.26 -10.02 16.01
CA ALA A 783 16.20 -9.71 14.60
C ALA A 783 14.84 -9.93 13.92
N THR A 784 14.59 -9.13 12.88
CA THR A 784 13.57 -9.44 11.86
C THR A 784 14.22 -10.23 10.72
N PRO A 785 13.62 -11.33 10.21
CA PRO A 785 14.28 -12.28 9.31
C PRO A 785 15.06 -11.67 8.13
N GLY A 786 14.40 -10.87 7.28
CA GLY A 786 15.03 -10.33 6.06
C GLY A 786 16.30 -9.50 6.27
N ARG A 787 16.44 -8.75 7.39
CA ARG A 787 17.69 -8.02 7.69
C ARG A 787 18.77 -8.96 8.25
N LEU A 788 18.40 -10.01 8.98
CA LEU A 788 19.36 -10.99 9.45
C LEU A 788 19.98 -11.75 8.27
N ILE A 789 19.15 -12.19 7.32
CA ILE A 789 19.59 -12.86 6.09
C ILE A 789 20.62 -11.99 5.34
N ASP A 790 20.32 -10.71 5.11
CA ASP A 790 21.22 -9.71 4.51
C ASP A 790 22.57 -9.59 5.27
N MET A 791 22.56 -9.62 6.60
CA MET A 791 23.81 -9.61 7.41
C MET A 791 24.60 -10.93 7.33
N LEU A 792 23.92 -12.07 7.13
CA LEU A 792 24.54 -13.39 6.97
C LEU A 792 25.16 -13.55 5.57
N GLU A 793 24.40 -13.26 4.51
CA GLU A 793 24.88 -13.30 3.12
C GLU A 793 26.09 -12.38 2.90
N SER A 794 26.05 -11.18 3.48
CA SER A 794 27.16 -10.23 3.38
C SER A 794 28.30 -10.48 4.38
N GLY A 795 28.27 -11.60 5.13
CA GLY A 795 29.34 -12.02 6.04
C GLY A 795 29.61 -11.05 7.19
N LYS A 796 28.60 -10.32 7.66
CA LYS A 796 28.69 -9.35 8.77
C LYS A 796 28.42 -9.98 10.12
N THR A 797 27.79 -11.16 10.13
CA THR A 797 27.69 -12.06 11.28
C THR A 797 27.59 -13.51 10.79
N ASN A 798 27.51 -14.46 11.71
CA ASN A 798 27.28 -15.89 11.47
C ASN A 798 26.46 -16.46 12.64
N LEU A 799 25.83 -17.62 12.49
CA LEU A 799 25.03 -18.22 13.57
C LEU A 799 25.71 -19.45 14.22
N ARG A 800 27.03 -19.61 14.07
CA ARG A 800 27.75 -20.83 14.50
C ARG A 800 27.80 -21.03 16.02
N ARG A 801 27.73 -19.93 16.78
CA ARG A 801 27.65 -19.94 18.25
C ARG A 801 26.21 -20.03 18.77
N VAL A 802 25.18 -19.90 17.91
CA VAL A 802 23.78 -19.90 18.35
C VAL A 802 23.41 -21.27 18.89
N THR A 803 23.09 -21.30 20.17
CA THR A 803 22.77 -22.51 20.94
C THR A 803 21.41 -22.41 21.64
N TYR A 804 20.83 -21.20 21.68
CA TYR A 804 19.49 -20.93 22.18
C TYR A 804 18.75 -20.03 21.17
N LEU A 805 17.73 -20.57 20.52
CA LEU A 805 16.91 -19.91 19.50
C LEU A 805 15.52 -19.65 20.07
N VAL A 806 15.03 -18.43 19.92
CA VAL A 806 13.66 -18.04 20.25
C VAL A 806 12.92 -17.60 18.98
N LEU A 807 11.74 -18.17 18.75
CA LEU A 807 10.74 -17.60 17.84
C LEU A 807 9.63 -16.99 18.69
N ASP A 808 9.53 -15.66 18.70
CA ASP A 808 8.39 -14.97 19.33
C ASP A 808 7.33 -14.63 18.28
N GLU A 809 6.06 -14.65 18.68
CA GLU A 809 4.90 -14.68 17.76
C GLU A 809 5.05 -15.82 16.71
N ALA A 810 5.40 -17.02 17.18
CA ALA A 810 5.83 -18.14 16.34
C ALA A 810 4.78 -18.61 15.31
N ASP A 811 3.48 -18.44 15.58
CA ASP A 811 2.41 -18.69 14.61
C ASP A 811 2.44 -17.74 13.41
N ARG A 812 2.94 -16.50 13.59
CA ARG A 812 3.20 -15.56 12.49
C ARG A 812 4.53 -15.86 11.79
N MET A 813 5.55 -16.24 12.54
CA MET A 813 6.87 -16.57 11.98
C MET A 813 6.86 -17.85 11.12
N LEU A 814 5.88 -18.74 11.37
CA LEU A 814 5.62 -19.96 10.62
C LEU A 814 4.43 -19.83 9.65
N ASP A 815 4.00 -18.61 9.33
CA ASP A 815 3.07 -18.38 8.22
C ASP A 815 3.77 -18.46 6.86
N MET A 816 2.99 -18.58 5.78
CA MET A 816 3.53 -18.76 4.42
C MET A 816 4.41 -17.59 3.93
N GLY A 817 4.38 -16.41 4.58
CA GLY A 817 5.23 -15.27 4.22
C GLY A 817 6.59 -15.23 4.94
N PHE A 818 6.66 -15.79 6.15
CA PHE A 818 7.89 -15.84 6.95
C PHE A 818 8.59 -17.21 6.94
N GLU A 819 7.88 -18.31 6.74
CA GLU A 819 8.42 -19.68 6.78
C GLU A 819 9.68 -19.86 5.90
N PRO A 820 9.74 -19.38 4.63
CA PRO A 820 10.93 -19.59 3.81
C PRO A 820 12.16 -18.85 4.35
N GLN A 821 11.94 -17.67 4.94
CA GLN A 821 13.00 -16.89 5.58
C GLN A 821 13.48 -17.57 6.87
N ILE A 822 12.55 -18.13 7.66
CA ILE A 822 12.87 -18.94 8.85
C ILE A 822 13.68 -20.18 8.45
N ARG A 823 13.24 -20.94 7.43
CA ARG A 823 13.96 -22.13 6.94
C ARG A 823 15.38 -21.78 6.50
N LYS A 824 15.58 -20.68 5.75
CA LYS A 824 16.92 -20.18 5.37
C LYS A 824 17.79 -19.80 6.58
N ILE A 825 17.23 -19.16 7.61
CA ILE A 825 17.96 -18.78 8.84
C ILE A 825 18.32 -20.02 9.67
N LEU A 826 17.37 -20.92 9.92
CA LEU A 826 17.59 -22.11 10.76
C LEU A 826 18.58 -23.10 10.11
N GLY A 827 18.63 -23.17 8.77
CA GLY A 827 19.67 -23.91 8.04
C GLY A 827 21.10 -23.38 8.24
N GLN A 828 21.27 -22.19 8.82
CA GLN A 828 22.58 -21.63 9.20
C GLN A 828 22.93 -21.86 10.69
N ILE A 829 22.07 -22.52 11.46
CA ILE A 829 22.25 -22.81 12.90
C ILE A 829 22.55 -24.31 13.08
N ARG A 830 23.36 -24.64 14.10
CA ARG A 830 23.60 -26.02 14.53
C ARG A 830 22.31 -26.76 14.93
N PRO A 831 22.21 -28.08 14.71
CA PRO A 831 20.98 -28.84 14.92
C PRO A 831 20.70 -29.19 16.40
N ASP A 832 21.71 -29.18 17.26
CA ASP A 832 21.64 -29.54 18.68
C ASP A 832 21.30 -28.36 19.62
N ARG A 833 21.08 -27.17 19.03
CA ARG A 833 20.53 -25.98 19.69
C ARG A 833 19.27 -26.29 20.53
N GLN A 834 18.96 -25.44 21.48
CA GLN A 834 17.63 -25.38 22.08
C GLN A 834 16.74 -24.41 21.27
N THR A 835 15.51 -24.82 20.94
CA THR A 835 14.52 -24.02 20.21
C THR A 835 13.30 -23.77 21.10
N CYS A 836 12.98 -22.49 21.35
CA CYS A 836 11.84 -22.07 22.17
C CYS A 836 10.87 -21.23 21.34
N MET A 837 9.66 -21.73 21.08
CA MET A 837 8.61 -21.04 20.34
C MET A 837 7.54 -20.49 21.29
N TRP A 838 7.15 -19.24 21.10
CA TRP A 838 6.17 -18.55 21.94
C TRP A 838 5.11 -17.86 21.10
N SER A 839 3.83 -17.98 21.49
CA SER A 839 2.74 -17.24 20.86
C SER A 839 1.52 -17.09 21.79
N ALA A 840 0.57 -16.25 21.39
CA ALA A 840 -0.79 -16.25 21.91
C ALA A 840 -1.74 -17.22 21.17
N THR A 841 -1.42 -17.65 19.95
CA THR A 841 -2.25 -18.59 19.18
C THR A 841 -1.41 -19.76 18.67
N TRP A 842 -2.04 -20.93 18.49
CA TRP A 842 -1.34 -22.14 18.04
C TRP A 842 -2.26 -23.02 17.18
N PRO A 843 -2.57 -22.60 15.94
CA PRO A 843 -3.50 -23.31 15.05
C PRO A 843 -2.86 -24.61 14.51
N LYS A 844 -3.64 -25.48 13.86
CA LYS A 844 -3.20 -26.85 13.51
C LYS A 844 -2.12 -26.87 12.43
N GLU A 845 -2.17 -25.91 11.52
CA GLU A 845 -1.28 -25.74 10.38
C GLU A 845 0.13 -25.37 10.87
N VAL A 846 0.20 -24.41 11.81
CA VAL A 846 1.42 -24.01 12.51
C VAL A 846 2.02 -25.16 13.32
N ARG A 847 1.19 -26.00 13.96
CA ARG A 847 1.69 -27.17 14.73
C ARG A 847 2.46 -28.15 13.84
N ALA A 848 1.99 -28.40 12.62
CA ALA A 848 2.65 -29.29 11.68
C ALA A 848 3.98 -28.71 11.16
N LEU A 849 4.02 -27.41 10.88
CA LEU A 849 5.27 -26.73 10.49
C LEU A 849 6.26 -26.62 11.65
N ALA A 850 5.79 -26.41 12.89
CA ALA A 850 6.64 -26.28 14.06
C ALA A 850 7.45 -27.56 14.34
N SER A 851 6.90 -28.75 14.06
CA SER A 851 7.62 -30.03 14.24
C SER A 851 8.85 -30.19 13.35
N ASP A 852 8.96 -29.49 12.21
CA ASP A 852 10.17 -29.50 11.36
C ASP A 852 11.39 -28.86 12.06
N TYR A 853 11.16 -28.01 13.06
CA TYR A 853 12.20 -27.16 13.66
C TYR A 853 12.49 -27.48 15.14
N LEU A 854 11.74 -28.42 15.73
CA LEU A 854 11.74 -28.79 17.14
C LEU A 854 12.19 -30.24 17.33
N ASN A 855 12.94 -30.53 18.40
CA ASN A 855 13.38 -31.88 18.75
C ASN A 855 13.05 -32.23 20.21
N ASP A 856 12.35 -33.35 20.44
CA ASP A 856 11.87 -33.82 21.75
C ASP A 856 11.29 -32.70 22.64
N PHE A 857 10.41 -31.89 22.04
CA PHE A 857 9.90 -30.67 22.66
C PHE A 857 8.82 -30.94 23.70
N ILE A 858 8.69 -30.00 24.63
CA ILE A 858 7.66 -29.97 25.66
C ILE A 858 6.81 -28.71 25.52
N GLN A 859 5.50 -28.83 25.70
CA GLN A 859 4.54 -27.77 25.43
C GLN A 859 3.68 -27.46 26.65
N VAL A 860 3.44 -26.16 26.88
CA VAL A 860 2.49 -25.63 27.85
C VAL A 860 1.50 -24.70 27.16
N ASN A 861 0.21 -24.92 27.44
CA ASN A 861 -0.89 -24.04 27.07
C ASN A 861 -1.49 -23.45 28.35
N ILE A 862 -1.64 -22.13 28.41
CA ILE A 862 -2.31 -21.42 29.50
C ILE A 862 -3.63 -20.85 28.98
N GLY A 863 -4.75 -21.28 29.56
CA GLY A 863 -6.10 -20.91 29.13
C GLY A 863 -6.74 -21.97 28.22
N SER A 864 -7.53 -21.55 27.25
CA SER A 864 -8.20 -22.47 26.32
C SER A 864 -7.23 -23.15 25.36
N LEU A 865 -7.57 -24.38 24.94
CA LEU A 865 -6.92 -25.07 23.81
C LEU A 865 -7.46 -24.58 22.45
N GLU A 866 -8.62 -23.92 22.46
CA GLU A 866 -9.24 -23.27 21.30
C GLU A 866 -8.84 -21.78 21.23
N LEU A 867 -9.09 -21.12 20.10
CA LEU A 867 -8.74 -19.72 19.89
C LEU A 867 -9.60 -18.80 20.80
N SER A 868 -9.08 -18.45 21.97
CA SER A 868 -9.73 -17.54 22.92
C SER A 868 -9.01 -16.19 23.03
N ALA A 869 -9.76 -15.09 22.89
CA ALA A 869 -9.27 -13.76 23.27
C ALA A 869 -9.13 -13.64 24.80
N ASN A 870 -8.29 -12.70 25.25
CA ASN A 870 -8.06 -12.43 26.68
C ASN A 870 -9.37 -12.04 27.37
N HIS A 871 -9.76 -12.78 28.42
CA HIS A 871 -11.04 -12.59 29.12
C HIS A 871 -11.17 -11.23 29.83
N ARG A 872 -10.07 -10.48 30.02
CA ARG A 872 -10.08 -9.11 30.55
C ARG A 872 -10.52 -8.06 29.51
N ILE A 873 -10.63 -8.43 28.24
CA ILE A 873 -11.07 -7.54 27.16
C ILE A 873 -12.59 -7.63 27.02
N THR A 874 -13.29 -6.54 27.34
CA THR A 874 -14.71 -6.37 26.99
C THR A 874 -14.84 -6.23 25.48
N GLN A 875 -15.39 -7.25 24.82
CA GLN A 875 -15.59 -7.27 23.37
C GLN A 875 -17.00 -6.77 23.02
N ILE A 876 -17.06 -5.73 22.19
CA ILE A 876 -18.32 -5.15 21.69
C ILE A 876 -18.26 -5.20 20.16
N VAL A 877 -19.24 -5.86 19.54
CA VAL A 877 -19.38 -5.96 18.08
C VAL A 877 -20.59 -5.15 17.65
N GLU A 878 -20.36 -4.12 16.85
CA GLU A 878 -21.41 -3.26 16.30
C GLU A 878 -21.51 -3.45 14.78
N VAL A 879 -22.64 -4.00 14.32
CA VAL A 879 -22.86 -4.27 12.89
C VAL A 879 -23.42 -3.02 12.23
N VAL A 880 -22.63 -2.39 11.36
CA VAL A 880 -22.94 -1.11 10.70
C VAL A 880 -22.50 -1.13 9.23
N SER A 881 -23.07 -0.25 8.40
CA SER A 881 -22.61 -0.06 7.02
C SER A 881 -21.28 0.71 6.96
N GLU A 882 -20.55 0.61 5.84
CA GLU A 882 -19.28 1.34 5.63
C GLU A 882 -19.42 2.85 5.82
N PHE A 883 -20.56 3.43 5.44
CA PHE A 883 -20.81 4.86 5.58
C PHE A 883 -20.96 5.30 7.04
N GLU A 884 -21.52 4.46 7.89
CA GLU A 884 -21.77 4.76 9.32
C GLU A 884 -20.51 4.61 10.19
N LYS A 885 -19.50 3.86 9.74
CA LYS A 885 -18.28 3.58 10.51
C LYS A 885 -17.58 4.84 11.01
N ARG A 886 -17.55 5.91 10.23
CA ARG A 886 -16.90 7.18 10.62
C ARG A 886 -17.64 7.86 11.77
N ASP A 887 -18.94 8.09 11.60
CA ASP A 887 -19.78 8.73 12.63
C ASP A 887 -19.82 7.92 13.93
N LYS A 888 -19.80 6.59 13.83
CA LYS A 888 -19.71 5.68 14.98
C LYS A 888 -18.34 5.76 15.66
N MET A 889 -17.25 5.73 14.89
CA MET A 889 -15.88 5.90 15.41
C MET A 889 -15.75 7.23 16.17
N THR A 890 -16.22 8.35 15.62
CA THR A 890 -16.16 9.66 16.28
C THR A 890 -16.93 9.64 17.61
N LYS A 891 -18.14 9.08 17.66
CA LYS A 891 -18.92 8.94 18.92
C LYS A 891 -18.24 8.06 19.97
N HIS A 892 -17.57 6.98 19.55
CA HIS A 892 -16.76 6.16 20.46
C HIS A 892 -15.53 6.92 20.95
N LEU A 893 -14.86 7.70 20.10
CA LEU A 893 -13.75 8.57 20.49
C LEU A 893 -14.17 9.65 21.49
N GLU A 894 -15.26 10.38 21.22
CA GLU A 894 -15.84 11.38 22.14
C GLU A 894 -16.02 10.81 23.55
N LYS A 895 -16.73 9.67 23.64
CA LYS A 895 -17.01 8.99 24.90
C LYS A 895 -15.76 8.48 25.62
N ILE A 896 -14.79 7.91 24.90
CA ILE A 896 -13.57 7.39 25.52
C ILE A 896 -12.67 8.54 25.98
N MET A 897 -12.61 9.65 25.23
CA MET A 897 -11.74 10.79 25.52
C MET A 897 -12.30 11.76 26.57
N GLU A 898 -13.48 11.49 27.14
CA GLU A 898 -13.96 12.12 28.38
C GLU A 898 -12.89 12.02 29.51
N ASN A 899 -12.19 10.87 29.58
CA ASN A 899 -10.96 10.75 30.35
C ASN A 899 -9.72 10.87 29.45
N LYS A 900 -8.97 11.96 29.63
CA LYS A 900 -7.77 12.28 28.83
C LYS A 900 -6.58 11.36 29.06
N GLU A 901 -6.59 10.51 30.09
CA GLU A 901 -5.55 9.49 30.30
C GLU A 901 -5.76 8.23 29.43
N ASN A 902 -6.93 8.08 28.81
CA ASN A 902 -7.24 6.93 27.96
C ASN A 902 -6.39 6.95 26.68
N LYS A 903 -5.88 5.78 26.30
CA LYS A 903 -5.16 5.55 25.04
C LYS A 903 -5.98 4.67 24.11
N ILE A 904 -6.02 5.03 22.83
CA ILE A 904 -6.91 4.45 21.82
C ILE A 904 -6.08 3.98 20.63
N LEU A 905 -6.24 2.70 20.27
CA LEU A 905 -5.61 2.08 19.11
C LEU A 905 -6.70 1.67 18.12
N ILE A 906 -6.67 2.25 16.92
CA ILE A 906 -7.66 2.04 15.85
C ILE A 906 -7.02 1.19 14.75
N PHE A 907 -7.51 -0.03 14.53
CA PHE A 907 -7.02 -0.89 13.45
C PHE A 907 -7.78 -0.68 12.14
N THR A 908 -7.06 -0.79 11.02
CA THR A 908 -7.65 -0.78 9.68
C THR A 908 -6.86 -1.66 8.70
N GLY A 909 -7.56 -2.25 7.74
CA GLY A 909 -7.00 -3.27 6.84
C GLY A 909 -5.98 -2.77 5.81
N THR A 910 -5.90 -1.47 5.53
CA THR A 910 -4.93 -0.95 4.53
C THR A 910 -4.19 0.30 4.99
N LYS A 911 -2.96 0.43 4.50
CA LYS A 911 -2.04 1.54 4.75
C LYS A 911 -2.65 2.89 4.39
N ARG A 912 -3.30 2.96 3.22
CA ARG A 912 -3.99 4.16 2.71
C ARG A 912 -5.15 4.57 3.63
N VAL A 913 -5.96 3.62 4.11
CA VAL A 913 -7.06 3.92 5.02
C VAL A 913 -6.53 4.37 6.39
N ALA A 914 -5.36 3.89 6.84
CA ALA A 914 -4.73 4.40 8.07
C ALA A 914 -4.34 5.88 7.96
N ASP A 915 -3.71 6.28 6.86
CA ASP A 915 -3.42 7.70 6.56
C ASP A 915 -4.71 8.54 6.40
N ASP A 916 -5.74 8.02 5.71
CA ASP A 916 -7.00 8.73 5.47
C ASP A 916 -7.82 8.93 6.75
N ILE A 917 -7.90 7.92 7.62
CA ILE A 917 -8.52 8.04 8.96
C ILE A 917 -7.73 9.02 9.83
N THR A 918 -6.39 8.94 9.83
CA THR A 918 -5.55 9.85 10.62
C THR A 918 -5.70 11.30 10.15
N ARG A 919 -5.81 11.54 8.84
CA ARG A 919 -6.06 12.88 8.29
C ARG A 919 -7.43 13.41 8.69
N PHE A 920 -8.47 12.58 8.60
CA PHE A 920 -9.82 12.92 9.05
C PHE A 920 -9.84 13.29 10.54
N LEU A 921 -9.30 12.43 11.41
CA LEU A 921 -9.24 12.68 12.85
C LEU A 921 -8.48 13.97 13.19
N ARG A 922 -7.34 14.22 12.52
CA ARG A 922 -6.58 15.47 12.70
C ARG A 922 -7.31 16.72 12.20
N GLN A 923 -8.14 16.61 11.15
CA GLN A 923 -8.98 17.72 10.68
C GLN A 923 -10.07 18.06 11.70
N ASP A 924 -10.63 17.05 12.37
CA ASP A 924 -11.58 17.20 13.48
C ASP A 924 -10.88 17.56 14.82
N GLY A 925 -9.59 17.88 14.81
CA GLY A 925 -8.83 18.34 15.99
C GLY A 925 -8.30 17.23 16.91
N TRP A 926 -8.49 15.95 16.59
CA TRP A 926 -8.00 14.84 17.42
C TRP A 926 -6.47 14.67 17.34
N PRO A 927 -5.78 14.42 18.47
CA PRO A 927 -4.34 14.16 18.52
C PRO A 927 -4.01 12.72 18.05
N ALA A 928 -4.31 12.43 16.79
CA ALA A 928 -4.12 11.14 16.15
C ALA A 928 -2.79 11.02 15.38
N LEU A 929 -2.18 9.85 15.40
CA LEU A 929 -0.99 9.47 14.64
C LEU A 929 -1.21 8.15 13.87
N SER A 930 -0.49 7.96 12.75
CA SER A 930 -0.59 6.79 11.87
C SER A 930 0.66 5.90 11.96
N ILE A 931 0.51 4.57 12.03
CA ILE A 931 1.62 3.61 11.89
C ILE A 931 1.29 2.49 10.89
N HIS A 932 2.09 2.34 9.84
CA HIS A 932 1.94 1.30 8.81
C HIS A 932 3.25 1.06 8.04
N GLY A 933 3.22 0.08 7.12
CA GLY A 933 4.41 -0.40 6.39
C GLY A 933 5.19 0.65 5.60
N ASP A 934 4.52 1.67 5.06
CA ASP A 934 5.13 2.67 4.16
C ASP A 934 5.72 3.89 4.90
N LYS A 935 5.42 4.02 6.20
CA LYS A 935 6.01 5.07 7.06
C LYS A 935 7.50 4.79 7.23
N GLN A 936 8.32 5.83 7.25
CA GLN A 936 9.76 5.66 7.47
C GLN A 936 10.02 5.09 8.88
N GLN A 937 11.11 4.33 9.09
CA GLN A 937 11.28 3.68 10.39
C GLN A 937 11.41 4.69 11.55
N ASN A 938 12.15 5.78 11.34
CA ASN A 938 12.25 6.85 12.33
C ASN A 938 10.88 7.51 12.65
N GLU A 939 9.96 7.56 11.69
CA GLU A 939 8.60 8.06 11.88
C GLU A 939 7.76 7.06 12.69
N ARG A 940 7.87 5.75 12.40
CA ARG A 940 7.22 4.66 13.15
C ARG A 940 7.68 4.63 14.60
N ASP A 941 9.00 4.71 14.82
CA ASP A 941 9.62 4.72 16.14
C ASP A 941 9.17 5.96 16.95
N TRP A 942 9.08 7.13 16.30
CA TRP A 942 8.58 8.36 16.91
C TRP A 942 7.09 8.27 17.27
N VAL A 943 6.23 7.83 16.34
CA VAL A 943 4.79 7.65 16.57
C VAL A 943 4.54 6.71 17.75
N LEU A 944 5.23 5.58 17.78
CA LEU A 944 5.10 4.60 18.86
C LEU A 944 5.55 5.17 20.21
N ASN A 945 6.60 5.99 20.23
CA ASN A 945 7.05 6.66 21.45
C ASN A 945 6.07 7.74 21.94
N GLU A 946 5.50 8.55 21.05
CA GLU A 946 4.49 9.57 21.41
C GLU A 946 3.19 8.92 21.93
N PHE A 947 2.81 7.75 21.39
CA PHE A 947 1.70 6.95 21.93
C PHE A 947 2.03 6.31 23.28
N LYS A 948 3.21 5.70 23.44
CA LYS A 948 3.66 5.10 24.71
C LYS A 948 3.70 6.14 25.84
N THR A 949 4.25 7.32 25.56
CA THR A 949 4.33 8.46 26.50
C THR A 949 3.02 9.22 26.71
N GLY A 950 1.96 8.91 25.96
CA GLY A 950 0.63 9.52 26.10
C GLY A 950 0.49 10.92 25.52
N LYS A 951 1.52 11.46 24.84
CA LYS A 951 1.47 12.78 24.19
C LYS A 951 0.51 12.82 23.00
N SER A 952 0.40 11.70 22.28
CA SER A 952 -0.67 11.46 21.30
C SER A 952 -1.45 10.22 21.75
N PRO A 953 -2.60 10.38 22.42
CA PRO A 953 -3.35 9.26 22.96
C PRO A 953 -4.06 8.41 21.91
N ILE A 954 -4.12 8.85 20.65
CA ILE A 954 -4.81 8.13 19.55
C ILE A 954 -3.78 7.68 18.52
N MET A 955 -3.72 6.37 18.25
CA MET A 955 -2.90 5.78 17.19
C MET A 955 -3.77 4.96 16.24
N VAL A 956 -3.65 5.22 14.94
CA VAL A 956 -4.28 4.47 13.85
C VAL A 956 -3.22 3.55 13.24
N ALA A 957 -3.52 2.26 13.14
CA ALA A 957 -2.55 1.26 12.71
C ALA A 957 -3.13 0.29 11.68
N THR A 958 -2.27 -0.25 10.82
CA THR A 958 -2.52 -1.56 10.20
C THR A 958 -2.05 -2.68 11.12
N ASP A 959 -2.14 -3.94 10.68
CA ASP A 959 -1.64 -5.11 11.43
C ASP A 959 -0.14 -5.07 11.80
N VAL A 960 0.61 -4.05 11.35
CA VAL A 960 1.97 -3.78 11.81
C VAL A 960 2.08 -3.62 13.33
N ALA A 961 0.99 -3.20 13.99
CA ALA A 961 0.90 -3.01 15.44
C ALA A 961 -0.04 -4.00 16.15
N SER A 962 -0.55 -5.03 15.46
CA SER A 962 -1.54 -5.97 16.04
C SER A 962 -0.95 -7.03 16.96
N ARG A 963 0.38 -7.21 16.95
CA ARG A 963 1.08 -8.27 17.68
C ARG A 963 2.27 -7.73 18.48
N GLY A 964 2.36 -8.18 19.73
CA GLY A 964 3.49 -7.97 20.64
C GLY A 964 3.78 -6.55 21.16
N ILE A 965 3.13 -5.50 20.63
CA ILE A 965 3.33 -4.09 21.03
C ILE A 965 2.68 -3.77 22.38
#